data_AF-A0A6J8EL83-F1
#
_entry.id   AF-A0A6J8EL83-F1
#
_cell.length_a   1.000
_cell.length_b   1.000
_cell.length_c   1.000
_cell.angle_alpha   90.00
_cell.angle_beta   90.00
_cell.angle_gamma   90.00
#
_symmetry.space_group_name_H-M   'P 1'
#
loop_
_entity.id
_entity.type
_entity.pdbx_description
1 polymer ?
#
loop_
_entity_poly.entity_id
_entity_poly.type
_entity_poly.pdbx_seq_one_letter_code
_entity_poly.pdbx_strand_id
1 'polypeptide(L)'
;MNSNHEIQNHLSAYFTLANDVVKTSGDPHNSVELSLLVLQCMEDSLHQQYRGEEEVTIATHMLREAVPYIVCDSDVLDKIDHIARVRFSLTVVARHIHRLYGTSKKSMPDEKIRRMFEAAAKLCDECKSPWPRRYFVKQLCRCHGIDSYHTVIANSEASSLRWVCLPELQANEVKECHDRYIVIGDEYKQLREIIVTTILSENSDKIDTFLKSPQNKWQCRVKLYLALHREICMNKVTDRSPQKFSEEGIDFISQYILSQGLITDKDFAQSLLNNEVWKLKGNIIKGMELAQQNVFCLLTHYMILMSEIPGKTTLLTPLQKIALDPTSMVNSFFPTMPQDEIQEIKEALLAARDKTNENPVFYRCPSGHPYVIGDCGRPSVLGQCKECGLQIGGERHVLRPDNVQDSGADRTETGHILGRATHLGLITAPERQLNRASFAILRILTHISMYIGANKNIQAVGQSIKPNIEETDVGRYILEHIDLDMTSIQNILGKNKDDILLLIHHLLARMMEEHTMAVREEDYPADMCGLLNKKSRSKWEEEFAKKYISPVLQNMDQVLKQSNEKIQKDQRLGADALLQILYETDKVQENQDILKLQEIPGVWRYRDLISINHLRQNLERSQEKLPVLRLFLKEEHHLRAIRFIPSIMRLQRMLMQKYGRKLDRAEATILKIQDVKQEMEKDRKIDEFEQLLKDFTEAWSCVKESLKTTVCLLDNNILAIDKSYFRAVISDDTSILYLIPTYLDAGLCSYILLYFLLKKQNMFIEQYCYQRKLS
;
A
#
# COMPACT_ATOMS: atom_id res chain seq x y z
N MET A 1 -1.69 -17.73 37.31
CA MET A 1 -2.79 -17.13 38.10
C MET A 1 -2.28 -16.24 39.24
N ASN A 2 -1.26 -16.62 40.02
CA ASN A 2 -0.71 -15.76 41.09
C ASN A 2 -0.07 -14.43 40.60
N SER A 3 0.58 -14.39 39.43
CA SER A 3 1.24 -13.16 38.96
C SER A 3 0.26 -12.04 38.57
N ASN A 4 -0.98 -12.37 38.18
CA ASN A 4 -1.95 -11.35 37.72
C ASN A 4 -2.55 -10.59 38.90
N HIS A 5 -2.72 -11.25 40.04
CA HIS A 5 -3.27 -10.64 41.25
C HIS A 5 -2.27 -9.71 41.94
N GLU A 6 -0.98 -10.08 41.96
CA GLU A 6 0.08 -9.20 42.46
C GLU A 6 0.23 -7.93 41.62
N ILE A 7 0.16 -8.06 40.28
CA ILE A 7 0.20 -6.90 39.36
C ILE A 7 -1.01 -5.98 39.59
N GLN A 8 -2.21 -6.53 39.76
CA GLN A 8 -3.41 -5.75 40.05
C GLN A 8 -3.29 -4.96 41.36
N ASN A 9 -2.76 -5.58 42.42
CA ASN A 9 -2.55 -4.93 43.70
C ASN A 9 -1.51 -3.79 43.61
N HIS A 10 -0.41 -4.02 42.88
CA HIS A 10 0.60 -2.98 42.65
C HIS A 10 0.08 -1.82 41.81
N LEU A 11 -0.68 -2.12 40.75
CA LEU A 11 -1.29 -1.10 39.91
C LEU A 11 -2.32 -0.29 40.70
N SER A 12 -3.11 -0.95 41.54
CA SER A 12 -4.05 -0.28 42.44
C SER A 12 -3.35 0.69 43.38
N ALA A 13 -2.31 0.24 44.08
CA ALA A 13 -1.51 1.09 44.94
C ALA A 13 -0.90 2.29 44.19
N TYR A 14 -0.32 2.04 43.00
CA TYR A 14 0.26 3.09 42.16
C TYR A 14 -0.79 4.12 41.73
N PHE A 15 -1.93 3.67 41.21
CA PHE A 15 -2.97 4.56 40.70
C PHE A 15 -3.56 5.41 41.81
N THR A 16 -3.83 4.85 42.99
CA THR A 16 -4.31 5.63 44.14
C THR A 16 -3.32 6.73 44.50
N LEU A 17 -2.04 6.40 44.66
CA LEU A 17 -0.99 7.39 44.99
C LEU A 17 -0.85 8.46 43.92
N ALA A 18 -0.80 8.07 42.64
CA ALA A 18 -0.67 9.00 41.53
C ALA A 18 -1.90 9.91 41.40
N ASN A 19 -3.11 9.37 41.60
CA ASN A 19 -4.35 10.12 41.54
C ASN A 19 -4.43 11.14 42.69
N ASP A 20 -3.97 10.78 43.89
CA ASP A 20 -3.90 11.71 45.03
C ASP A 20 -2.96 12.87 44.73
N VAL A 21 -1.78 12.61 44.16
CA VAL A 21 -0.84 13.65 43.72
C VAL A 21 -1.47 14.54 42.66
N VAL A 22 -2.08 13.95 41.65
CA VAL A 22 -2.69 14.68 40.54
C VAL A 22 -3.85 15.56 41.01
N LYS A 23 -4.66 15.10 41.96
CA LYS A 23 -5.73 15.90 42.57
C LYS A 23 -5.22 17.14 43.29
N THR A 24 -3.98 17.15 43.78
CA THR A 24 -3.40 18.35 44.42
C THR A 24 -3.26 19.55 43.47
N SER A 25 -3.25 19.32 42.15
CA SER A 25 -3.20 20.40 41.16
C SER A 25 -4.51 21.19 41.06
N GLY A 26 -5.62 20.66 41.60
CA GLY A 26 -6.95 21.26 41.53
C GLY A 26 -7.64 21.18 40.16
N ASP A 27 -7.00 20.56 39.16
CA ASP A 27 -7.56 20.39 37.81
C ASP A 27 -8.10 18.96 37.65
N PRO A 28 -9.43 18.77 37.57
CA PRO A 28 -10.03 17.45 37.38
C PRO A 28 -9.61 16.77 36.07
N HIS A 29 -9.18 17.53 35.05
CA HIS A 29 -8.70 16.99 33.78
C HIS A 29 -7.47 16.09 33.95
N ASN A 30 -6.59 16.41 34.91
CA ASN A 30 -5.39 15.61 35.11
C ASN A 30 -5.69 14.19 35.61
N SER A 31 -6.78 13.99 36.37
CA SER A 31 -7.20 12.65 36.81
C SER A 31 -7.72 11.80 35.65
N VAL A 32 -8.37 12.45 34.68
CA VAL A 32 -8.78 11.83 33.41
C VAL A 32 -7.54 11.45 32.59
N GLU A 33 -6.56 12.35 32.44
CA GLU A 33 -5.31 12.07 31.72
C GLU A 33 -4.50 10.91 32.34
N LEU A 34 -4.43 10.84 33.68
CA LEU A 34 -3.84 9.68 34.37
C LEU A 34 -4.60 8.39 34.04
N SER A 35 -5.94 8.43 34.07
CA SER A 35 -6.78 7.28 33.73
C SER A 35 -6.57 6.84 32.27
N LEU A 36 -6.44 7.80 31.34
CA LEU A 36 -6.13 7.55 29.94
C LEU A 36 -4.76 6.90 29.76
N LEU A 37 -3.74 7.36 30.49
CA LEU A 37 -2.40 6.77 30.44
C LEU A 37 -2.43 5.29 30.85
N VAL A 38 -3.06 4.98 31.97
CA VAL A 38 -3.17 3.58 32.46
C VAL A 38 -3.98 2.72 31.50
N LEU A 39 -5.10 3.25 31.02
CA LEU A 39 -5.94 2.60 30.02
C LEU A 39 -5.14 2.24 28.76
N GLN A 40 -4.35 3.20 28.25
CA GLN A 40 -3.54 3.02 27.05
C GLN A 40 -2.46 1.96 27.24
N CYS A 41 -1.81 1.92 28.41
CA CYS A 41 -0.85 0.86 28.72
C CYS A 41 -1.49 -0.53 28.78
N MET A 42 -2.71 -0.65 29.32
CA MET A 42 -3.47 -1.90 29.32
C MET A 42 -3.87 -2.31 27.90
N GLU A 43 -4.39 -1.38 27.09
CA GLU A 43 -4.74 -1.59 25.69
C GLU A 43 -3.50 -2.07 24.89
N ASP A 44 -2.34 -1.44 25.08
CA ASP A 44 -1.08 -1.82 24.44
C ASP A 44 -0.65 -3.25 24.86
N SER A 45 -0.83 -3.61 26.13
CA SER A 45 -0.55 -4.96 26.64
C SER A 45 -1.46 -6.03 25.97
N LEU A 46 -2.75 -5.75 25.81
CA LEU A 46 -3.69 -6.64 25.12
C LEU A 46 -3.29 -6.87 23.65
N HIS A 47 -2.92 -5.80 22.93
CA HIS A 47 -2.43 -5.90 21.55
C HIS A 47 -1.09 -6.62 21.42
N GLN A 48 -0.28 -6.64 22.48
CA GLN A 48 0.95 -7.43 22.52
C GLN A 48 0.67 -8.92 22.80
N GLN A 49 -0.23 -9.20 23.74
CA GLN A 49 -0.53 -10.55 24.20
C GLN A 49 -1.32 -11.37 23.18
N TYR A 50 -2.28 -10.73 22.50
CA TYR A 50 -3.24 -11.44 21.64
C TYR A 50 -3.12 -11.00 20.18
N ARG A 51 -2.76 -11.95 19.31
CA ARG A 51 -2.67 -11.77 17.85
C ARG A 51 -3.08 -13.04 17.13
N GLY A 52 -3.83 -12.90 16.02
CA GLY A 52 -4.16 -14.03 15.15
C GLY A 52 -5.49 -14.71 15.49
N GLU A 53 -5.61 -16.03 15.32
CA GLU A 53 -6.90 -16.73 15.40
C GLU A 53 -7.55 -16.74 16.79
N GLU A 54 -6.74 -16.66 17.85
CA GLU A 54 -7.24 -16.58 19.23
C GLU A 54 -7.92 -15.23 19.53
N GLU A 55 -7.57 -14.19 18.78
CA GLU A 55 -8.01 -12.80 18.97
C GLU A 55 -9.55 -12.68 18.94
N VAL A 56 -10.21 -13.40 18.02
CA VAL A 56 -11.69 -13.38 17.89
C VAL A 56 -12.36 -13.96 19.14
N THR A 57 -11.83 -15.06 19.67
CA THR A 57 -12.41 -15.74 20.83
C THR A 57 -12.26 -14.89 22.09
N ILE A 58 -11.09 -14.29 22.27
CA ILE A 58 -10.78 -13.42 23.42
C ILE A 58 -11.59 -12.13 23.35
N ALA A 59 -11.65 -11.47 22.19
CA ALA A 59 -12.47 -10.27 22.00
C ALA A 59 -13.96 -10.56 22.30
N THR A 60 -14.48 -11.71 21.85
CA THR A 60 -15.85 -12.13 22.16
C THR A 60 -16.09 -12.26 23.65
N HIS A 61 -15.16 -12.87 24.38
CA HIS A 61 -15.26 -13.05 25.83
C HIS A 61 -15.22 -11.70 26.56
N MET A 62 -14.26 -10.84 26.23
CA MET A 62 -14.10 -9.50 26.80
C MET A 62 -15.35 -8.63 26.59
N LEU A 63 -15.94 -8.64 25.39
CA LEU A 63 -17.17 -7.90 25.08
C LEU A 63 -18.36 -8.37 25.93
N ARG A 64 -18.49 -9.69 26.17
CA ARG A 64 -19.58 -10.25 26.97
C ARG A 64 -19.51 -9.91 28.45
N GLU A 65 -18.29 -9.75 28.98
CA GLU A 65 -18.07 -9.42 30.39
C GLU A 65 -18.11 -7.91 30.68
N ALA A 66 -17.94 -7.05 29.68
CA ALA A 66 -17.71 -5.62 29.92
C ALA A 66 -18.92 -4.82 30.43
N VAL A 67 -20.16 -5.20 30.08
CA VAL A 67 -21.36 -4.38 30.36
C VAL A 67 -21.53 -4.05 31.85
N PRO A 68 -21.48 -5.01 32.80
CA PRO A 68 -21.64 -4.71 34.23
C PRO A 68 -20.60 -3.73 34.75
N TYR A 69 -19.35 -3.81 34.28
CA TYR A 69 -18.27 -2.95 34.75
C TYR A 69 -18.32 -1.55 34.15
N ILE A 70 -18.89 -1.40 32.94
CA ILE A 70 -19.04 -0.10 32.28
C ILE A 70 -20.27 0.66 32.82
N VAL A 71 -21.37 -0.05 33.09
CA VAL A 71 -22.66 0.56 33.46
C VAL A 71 -22.78 0.79 34.97
N CYS A 72 -22.27 -0.13 35.80
CA CYS A 72 -22.41 -0.03 37.26
C CYS A 72 -21.36 0.91 37.88
N ASP A 73 -21.59 1.27 39.15
CA ASP A 73 -20.60 1.95 40.01
C ASP A 73 -19.52 0.95 40.46
N SER A 74 -18.65 0.58 39.53
CA SER A 74 -17.44 -0.21 39.76
C SER A 74 -16.25 0.69 40.13
N ASP A 75 -15.19 0.09 40.68
CA ASP A 75 -13.94 0.79 40.95
C ASP A 75 -13.35 1.40 39.67
N VAL A 76 -12.69 2.55 39.80
CA VAL A 76 -12.13 3.29 38.65
C VAL A 76 -11.15 2.42 37.85
N LEU A 77 -10.33 1.59 38.50
CA LEU A 77 -9.40 0.72 37.79
C LEU A 77 -10.08 -0.43 37.08
N ASP A 78 -11.14 -0.99 37.67
CA ASP A 78 -11.96 -1.99 36.99
C ASP A 78 -12.63 -1.39 35.75
N LYS A 79 -13.08 -0.14 35.81
CA LYS A 79 -13.56 0.60 34.64
C LYS A 79 -12.48 0.78 33.59
N ILE A 80 -11.28 1.21 34.00
CA ILE A 80 -10.14 1.41 33.10
C ILE A 80 -9.79 0.11 32.37
N ASP A 81 -9.69 -1.02 33.09
CA ASP A 81 -9.40 -2.33 32.51
C ASP A 81 -10.47 -2.77 31.50
N HIS A 82 -11.75 -2.67 31.87
CA HIS A 82 -12.82 -3.12 30.98
C HIS A 82 -13.00 -2.21 29.77
N ILE A 83 -12.78 -0.89 29.90
CA ILE A 83 -12.79 0.02 28.75
C ILE A 83 -11.61 -0.30 27.81
N ALA A 84 -10.40 -0.57 28.34
CA ALA A 84 -9.25 -0.99 27.52
C ALA A 84 -9.57 -2.28 26.73
N ARG A 85 -10.17 -3.27 27.38
CA ARG A 85 -10.62 -4.53 26.76
C ARG A 85 -11.67 -4.30 25.68
N VAL A 86 -12.63 -3.40 25.90
CA VAL A 86 -13.64 -3.02 24.90
C VAL A 86 -12.98 -2.34 23.70
N ARG A 87 -12.09 -1.38 23.93
CA ARG A 87 -11.37 -0.67 22.84
C ARG A 87 -10.56 -1.63 21.98
N PHE A 88 -9.79 -2.53 22.61
CA PHE A 88 -9.12 -3.63 21.93
C PHE A 88 -10.12 -4.45 21.10
N SER A 89 -11.20 -4.93 21.72
CA SER A 89 -12.16 -5.83 21.07
C SER A 89 -12.89 -5.18 19.90
N LEU A 90 -13.29 -3.90 20.02
CA LEU A 90 -13.92 -3.15 18.94
C LEU A 90 -12.97 -2.90 17.76
N THR A 91 -11.66 -2.79 18.02
CA THR A 91 -10.63 -2.75 16.98
C THR A 91 -10.56 -4.06 16.20
N VAL A 92 -10.67 -5.21 16.88
CA VAL A 92 -10.78 -6.54 16.25
C VAL A 92 -12.05 -6.62 15.40
N VAL A 93 -13.18 -6.21 15.97
CA VAL A 93 -14.50 -6.21 15.30
C VAL A 93 -14.47 -5.37 14.01
N ALA A 94 -13.92 -4.16 14.06
CA ALA A 94 -13.80 -3.27 12.90
C ALA A 94 -13.03 -3.93 11.75
N ARG A 95 -11.90 -4.58 12.07
CA ARG A 95 -11.06 -5.29 11.08
C ARG A 95 -11.82 -6.42 10.37
N HIS A 96 -12.56 -7.23 11.13
CA HIS A 96 -13.33 -8.34 10.58
C HIS A 96 -14.57 -7.87 9.81
N ILE A 97 -15.26 -6.83 10.27
CA ILE A 97 -16.39 -6.22 9.54
C ILE A 97 -15.90 -5.66 8.21
N HIS A 98 -14.81 -4.90 8.19
CA HIS A 98 -14.26 -4.39 6.93
C HIS A 98 -13.89 -5.52 5.97
N ARG A 99 -13.19 -6.56 6.44
CA ARG A 99 -12.78 -7.70 5.60
C ARG A 99 -13.98 -8.39 4.93
N LEU A 100 -15.09 -8.57 5.65
CA LEU A 100 -16.27 -9.30 5.17
C LEU A 100 -17.27 -8.44 4.40
N TYR A 101 -17.44 -7.18 4.79
CA TYR A 101 -18.53 -6.30 4.30
C TYR A 101 -18.05 -4.97 3.72
N GLY A 102 -16.83 -4.53 4.07
CA GLY A 102 -16.22 -3.30 3.55
C GLY A 102 -15.43 -3.49 2.25
N THR A 103 -15.33 -4.72 1.75
CA THR A 103 -14.74 -5.02 0.43
C THR A 103 -15.81 -5.55 -0.53
N SER A 104 -15.56 -5.47 -1.83
CA SER A 104 -16.47 -5.99 -2.87
C SER A 104 -16.63 -7.52 -2.85
N LYS A 105 -15.82 -8.24 -2.06
CA LYS A 105 -15.89 -9.69 -1.90
C LYS A 105 -16.82 -10.06 -0.74
N LYS A 106 -18.01 -10.56 -1.08
CA LYS A 106 -18.97 -11.08 -0.09
C LYS A 106 -18.49 -12.45 0.40
N SER A 107 -18.16 -12.54 1.68
CA SER A 107 -17.92 -13.81 2.38
C SER A 107 -18.87 -13.89 3.57
N MET A 108 -19.43 -15.08 3.80
CA MET A 108 -20.21 -15.32 5.01
C MET A 108 -19.28 -15.36 6.23
N PRO A 109 -19.64 -14.73 7.36
CA PRO A 109 -18.90 -14.90 8.61
C PRO A 109 -19.04 -16.34 9.11
N ASP A 110 -17.96 -16.87 9.68
CA ASP A 110 -18.04 -18.10 10.48
C ASP A 110 -18.78 -17.85 11.81
N GLU A 111 -19.08 -18.92 12.53
CA GLU A 111 -19.83 -18.87 13.79
C GLU A 111 -19.10 -18.10 14.91
N LYS A 112 -17.75 -18.14 14.95
CA LYS A 112 -16.98 -17.42 15.97
C LYS A 112 -17.05 -15.91 15.72
N ILE A 113 -16.88 -15.49 14.47
CA ILE A 113 -16.98 -14.09 14.05
C ILE A 113 -18.40 -13.58 14.28
N ARG A 114 -19.42 -14.37 13.95
CA ARG A 114 -20.82 -14.00 14.20
C ARG A 114 -21.09 -13.73 15.69
N ARG A 115 -20.64 -14.60 16.58
CA ARG A 115 -20.77 -14.41 18.04
C ARG A 115 -20.05 -13.16 18.55
N MET A 116 -18.92 -12.81 17.95
CA MET A 116 -18.19 -11.59 18.27
C MET A 116 -18.99 -10.34 17.89
N PHE A 117 -19.60 -10.34 16.69
CA PHE A 117 -20.45 -9.24 16.24
C PHE A 117 -21.71 -9.08 17.11
N GLU A 118 -22.34 -10.19 17.50
CA GLU A 118 -23.47 -10.19 18.42
C GLU A 118 -23.08 -9.65 19.81
N ALA A 119 -21.89 -10.01 20.32
CA ALA A 119 -21.38 -9.48 21.59
C ALA A 119 -21.11 -7.96 21.50
N ALA A 120 -20.54 -7.48 20.39
CA ALA A 120 -20.32 -6.05 20.17
C ALA A 120 -21.63 -5.26 20.06
N ALA A 121 -22.62 -5.83 19.37
CA ALA A 121 -23.97 -5.26 19.26
C ALA A 121 -24.60 -5.11 20.65
N LYS A 122 -24.62 -6.19 21.43
CA LYS A 122 -25.17 -6.22 22.79
C LYS A 122 -24.51 -5.18 23.69
N LEU A 123 -23.17 -5.09 23.66
CA LEU A 123 -22.43 -4.07 24.40
C LEU A 123 -22.90 -2.66 24.02
N CYS A 124 -22.97 -2.36 22.73
CA CYS A 124 -23.35 -1.03 22.24
C CYS A 124 -24.80 -0.67 22.56
N ASP A 125 -25.68 -1.65 22.75
CA ASP A 125 -27.09 -1.42 23.11
C ASP A 125 -27.28 -1.31 24.64
N GLU A 126 -26.52 -2.07 25.43
CA GLU A 126 -26.71 -2.15 26.90
C GLU A 126 -25.83 -1.16 27.69
N CYS A 127 -24.73 -0.65 27.12
CA CYS A 127 -23.78 0.22 27.84
C CYS A 127 -24.29 1.63 28.17
N LYS A 128 -25.49 2.01 27.68
CA LYS A 128 -26.12 3.33 27.88
C LYS A 128 -25.22 4.54 27.50
N SER A 129 -24.20 4.33 26.69
CA SER A 129 -23.26 5.35 26.22
C SER A 129 -23.12 5.28 24.70
N PRO A 130 -23.13 6.42 23.96
CA PRO A 130 -22.93 6.41 22.52
C PRO A 130 -21.46 6.16 22.13
N TRP A 131 -20.53 6.32 23.08
CA TRP A 131 -19.11 6.39 22.79
C TRP A 131 -18.47 5.09 22.32
N PRO A 132 -18.80 3.89 22.84
CA PRO A 132 -18.29 2.64 22.29
C PRO A 132 -18.62 2.48 20.81
N ARG A 133 -19.87 2.81 20.42
CA ARG A 133 -20.31 2.75 19.02
C ARG A 133 -19.60 3.80 18.15
N ARG A 134 -19.45 5.03 18.64
CA ARG A 134 -18.66 6.08 17.95
C ARG A 134 -17.19 5.68 17.80
N TYR A 135 -16.59 5.09 18.83
CA TYR A 135 -15.22 4.58 18.79
C TYR A 135 -15.06 3.48 17.75
N PHE A 136 -16.02 2.54 17.67
CA PHE A 136 -16.05 1.54 16.61
C PHE A 136 -16.05 2.18 15.21
N VAL A 137 -16.89 3.18 14.97
CA VAL A 137 -16.93 3.91 13.68
C VAL A 137 -15.61 4.63 13.41
N LYS A 138 -15.01 5.27 14.42
CA LYS A 138 -13.66 5.84 14.32
C LYS A 138 -12.64 4.78 13.90
N GLN A 139 -12.61 3.62 14.54
CA GLN A 139 -11.70 2.53 14.19
C GLN A 139 -11.90 2.06 12.74
N LEU A 140 -13.16 1.83 12.33
CA LEU A 140 -13.48 1.40 10.98
C LEU A 140 -12.97 2.42 9.94
N CYS A 141 -13.33 3.69 10.08
CA CYS A 141 -12.97 4.72 9.11
C CYS A 141 -11.46 5.05 9.14
N ARG A 142 -10.86 5.18 10.32
CA ARG A 142 -9.44 5.58 10.44
C ARG A 142 -8.49 4.46 10.01
N CYS A 143 -8.86 3.19 10.16
CA CYS A 143 -8.05 2.07 9.67
C CYS A 143 -8.32 1.72 8.20
N HIS A 144 -9.56 1.84 7.72
CA HIS A 144 -9.96 1.28 6.42
C HIS A 144 -10.46 2.30 5.39
N GLY A 145 -10.66 3.55 5.78
CA GLY A 145 -11.23 4.61 4.94
C GLY A 145 -12.71 4.86 5.24
N ILE A 146 -13.15 6.09 4.97
CA ILE A 146 -14.52 6.57 5.20
C ILE A 146 -15.51 5.85 4.30
N ASP A 147 -15.11 5.51 3.06
CA ASP A 147 -15.91 4.70 2.14
C ASP A 147 -16.26 3.33 2.74
N SER A 148 -15.39 2.76 3.56
CA SER A 148 -15.68 1.48 4.24
C SER A 148 -16.92 1.54 5.12
N TYR A 149 -17.19 2.65 5.82
CA TYR A 149 -18.39 2.75 6.67
C TYR A 149 -19.67 2.69 5.83
N HIS A 150 -19.70 3.45 4.74
CA HIS A 150 -20.84 3.46 3.83
C HIS A 150 -21.01 2.13 3.10
N THR A 151 -19.93 1.50 2.65
CA THR A 151 -19.99 0.17 2.02
C THR A 151 -20.49 -0.90 2.99
N VAL A 152 -20.06 -0.86 4.26
CA VAL A 152 -20.57 -1.77 5.29
C VAL A 152 -22.07 -1.58 5.50
N ILE A 153 -22.55 -0.34 5.59
CA ILE A 153 -23.98 -0.05 5.76
C ILE A 153 -24.78 -0.53 4.54
N ALA A 154 -24.34 -0.21 3.32
CA ALA A 154 -25.03 -0.61 2.10
C ALA A 154 -25.09 -2.14 1.93
N ASN A 155 -24.06 -2.86 2.36
CA ASN A 155 -24.01 -4.33 2.30
C ASN A 155 -24.72 -5.02 3.48
N SER A 156 -25.24 -4.28 4.45
CA SER A 156 -25.73 -4.83 5.73
C SER A 156 -27.23 -5.14 5.79
N GLU A 157 -27.93 -5.21 4.64
CA GLU A 157 -29.41 -5.28 4.55
C GLU A 157 -30.12 -6.47 5.24
N ALA A 158 -29.44 -7.33 6.03
CA ALA A 158 -30.07 -8.39 6.80
C ALA A 158 -29.47 -8.59 8.21
N SER A 159 -29.91 -7.77 9.16
CA SER A 159 -30.09 -8.06 10.61
C SER A 159 -28.90 -8.28 11.57
N SER A 160 -27.64 -8.44 11.16
CA SER A 160 -26.51 -8.62 12.13
C SER A 160 -25.66 -7.37 12.39
N LEU A 161 -25.67 -6.37 11.50
CA LEU A 161 -24.82 -5.17 11.59
C LEU A 161 -25.59 -3.87 11.76
N ARG A 162 -26.89 -3.93 12.09
CA ARG A 162 -27.73 -2.72 12.26
C ARG A 162 -27.18 -1.77 13.33
N TRP A 163 -26.52 -2.31 14.36
CA TRP A 163 -25.91 -1.55 15.46
C TRP A 163 -24.72 -0.68 15.01
N VAL A 164 -24.12 -0.96 13.85
CA VAL A 164 -23.02 -0.16 13.27
C VAL A 164 -23.51 1.24 12.90
N CYS A 165 -24.80 1.36 12.53
CA CYS A 165 -25.37 2.64 12.12
C CYS A 165 -25.52 3.58 13.33
N LEU A 166 -24.94 4.78 13.21
CA LEU A 166 -25.16 5.85 14.17
C LEU A 166 -26.46 6.60 13.83
N PRO A 167 -27.44 6.71 14.76
CA PRO A 167 -28.72 7.39 14.49
C PRO A 167 -28.55 8.83 13.99
N GLU A 168 -27.58 9.55 14.55
CA GLU A 168 -27.21 10.91 14.18
C GLU A 168 -26.64 11.05 12.75
N LEU A 169 -26.20 9.96 12.12
CA LEU A 169 -25.72 9.94 10.74
C LEU A 169 -26.81 9.58 9.70
N GLN A 170 -28.00 9.14 10.13
CA GLN A 170 -29.07 8.72 9.23
C GLN A 170 -29.80 9.88 8.53
N ALA A 171 -29.85 11.06 9.18
CA ALA A 171 -30.56 12.23 8.64
C ALA A 171 -29.78 12.98 7.55
N ASN A 172 -28.46 12.81 7.48
CA ASN A 172 -27.54 13.56 6.61
C ASN A 172 -26.57 12.62 5.89
N GLU A 173 -27.09 11.62 5.16
CA GLU A 173 -26.21 10.71 4.42
C GLU A 173 -25.46 11.48 3.31
N VAL A 174 -24.15 11.67 3.52
CA VAL A 174 -23.28 12.32 2.55
C VAL A 174 -23.02 11.34 1.42
N LYS A 175 -23.66 11.60 0.28
CA LYS A 175 -23.56 10.78 -0.93
C LYS A 175 -22.40 11.18 -1.84
N GLU A 176 -21.72 12.28 -1.54
CA GLU A 176 -20.64 12.85 -2.35
C GLU A 176 -19.31 12.75 -1.60
N CYS A 177 -18.24 12.35 -2.28
CA CYS A 177 -16.93 12.25 -1.66
C CYS A 177 -16.36 13.62 -1.25
N HIS A 178 -15.45 13.63 -0.27
CA HIS A 178 -14.80 14.87 0.17
C HIS A 178 -13.98 15.53 -0.94
N ASP A 179 -13.97 16.86 -0.90
CA ASP A 179 -13.17 17.66 -1.82
C ASP A 179 -11.68 17.58 -1.46
N ARG A 180 -10.95 16.68 -2.13
CA ARG A 180 -9.49 16.57 -1.99
C ARG A 180 -8.73 17.53 -2.90
N TYR A 181 -9.39 18.28 -3.79
CA TYR A 181 -8.73 19.33 -4.57
C TYR A 181 -8.35 20.53 -3.69
N ILE A 182 -8.88 20.60 -2.46
CA ILE A 182 -8.53 21.58 -1.44
C ILE A 182 -7.02 21.72 -1.18
N VAL A 183 -6.24 20.68 -1.47
CA VAL A 183 -4.78 20.68 -1.33
C VAL A 183 -4.10 21.67 -2.28
N ILE A 184 -4.75 22.03 -3.39
CA ILE A 184 -4.27 23.00 -4.40
C ILE A 184 -4.13 24.42 -3.83
N GLY A 185 -4.80 24.71 -2.71
CA GLY A 185 -4.64 25.96 -1.97
C GLY A 185 -5.85 26.89 -2.05
N ASP A 186 -5.70 28.07 -1.46
CA ASP A 186 -6.86 28.96 -1.21
C ASP A 186 -7.40 29.64 -2.47
N GLU A 187 -6.58 29.82 -3.52
CA GLU A 187 -7.08 30.29 -4.83
C GLU A 187 -8.10 29.32 -5.44
N TYR A 188 -7.87 28.01 -5.31
CA TYR A 188 -8.83 27.00 -5.75
C TYR A 188 -10.16 27.14 -4.98
N LYS A 189 -10.10 27.28 -3.65
CA LYS A 189 -11.28 27.49 -2.82
C LYS A 189 -12.07 28.72 -3.24
N GLN A 190 -11.38 29.84 -3.41
CA GLN A 190 -11.99 31.09 -3.83
C GLN A 190 -12.69 30.93 -5.19
N LEU A 191 -12.03 30.30 -6.16
CA LEU A 191 -12.59 30.07 -7.48
C LEU A 191 -13.82 29.15 -7.43
N ARG A 192 -13.78 28.11 -6.60
CA ARG A 192 -14.92 27.21 -6.34
C ARG A 192 -16.13 27.98 -5.80
N GLU A 193 -15.94 28.84 -4.80
CA GLU A 193 -17.03 29.67 -4.26
C GLU A 193 -17.53 30.71 -5.27
N ILE A 194 -16.63 31.32 -6.04
CA ILE A 194 -16.98 32.25 -7.12
C ILE A 194 -17.87 31.56 -8.16
N ILE A 195 -17.51 30.36 -8.62
CA ILE A 195 -18.30 29.58 -9.58
C ILE A 195 -19.71 29.33 -9.05
N VAL A 196 -19.85 28.91 -7.79
CA VAL A 196 -21.18 28.72 -7.17
C VAL A 196 -21.98 30.01 -7.20
N THR A 197 -21.39 31.14 -6.81
CA THR A 197 -22.11 32.42 -6.82
C THR A 197 -22.47 32.86 -8.24
N THR A 198 -21.59 32.66 -9.22
CA THR A 198 -21.83 33.01 -10.62
C THR A 198 -22.95 32.17 -11.23
N ILE A 199 -23.03 30.87 -10.91
CA ILE A 199 -24.14 30.01 -11.37
C ILE A 199 -25.46 30.46 -10.75
N LEU A 200 -25.47 30.74 -9.45
CA LEU A 200 -26.71 31.10 -8.73
C LEU A 200 -27.24 32.50 -9.07
N SER A 201 -26.37 33.45 -9.41
CA SER A 201 -26.76 34.84 -9.68
C SER A 201 -26.69 35.23 -11.16
N GLU A 202 -26.27 34.30 -12.04
CA GLU A 202 -26.01 34.55 -13.47
C GLU A 202 -25.18 35.82 -13.72
N ASN A 203 -24.20 36.06 -12.85
CA ASN A 203 -23.35 37.26 -12.88
C ASN A 203 -21.87 36.87 -12.97
N SER A 204 -21.21 37.34 -14.04
CA SER A 204 -19.81 37.04 -14.34
C SER A 204 -18.79 37.98 -13.70
N ASP A 205 -19.16 39.08 -13.04
CA ASP A 205 -18.25 40.14 -12.59
C ASP A 205 -17.12 39.61 -11.68
N LYS A 206 -17.47 38.73 -10.73
CA LYS A 206 -16.49 38.14 -9.79
C LYS A 206 -15.53 37.19 -10.49
N ILE A 207 -16.04 36.32 -11.36
CA ILE A 207 -15.20 35.37 -12.10
C ILE A 207 -14.35 36.09 -13.14
N ASP A 208 -14.89 37.12 -13.79
CA ASP A 208 -14.18 37.98 -14.73
C ASP A 208 -13.01 38.69 -14.06
N THR A 209 -13.24 39.26 -12.87
CA THR A 209 -12.18 39.87 -12.05
C THR A 209 -11.08 38.86 -11.73
N PHE A 210 -11.44 37.62 -11.39
CA PHE A 210 -10.48 36.56 -11.08
C PHE A 210 -9.68 36.11 -12.31
N LEU A 211 -10.32 36.00 -13.49
CA LEU A 211 -9.71 35.45 -14.70
C LEU A 211 -8.92 36.47 -15.54
N LYS A 212 -9.13 37.78 -15.35
CA LYS A 212 -8.50 38.85 -16.16
C LYS A 212 -6.97 38.97 -16.02
N SER A 213 -6.38 38.56 -14.90
CA SER A 213 -4.92 38.71 -14.68
C SER A 213 -4.33 37.62 -13.77
N PRO A 214 -4.36 36.34 -14.18
CA PRO A 214 -3.77 35.27 -13.40
C PRO A 214 -2.25 35.40 -13.37
N GLN A 215 -1.63 35.21 -12.19
CA GLN A 215 -0.16 35.17 -12.05
C GLN A 215 0.45 34.10 -12.96
N ASN A 216 -0.22 32.94 -13.05
CA ASN A 216 0.14 31.86 -13.96
C ASN A 216 -1.12 31.32 -14.66
N LYS A 217 -1.18 31.48 -15.99
CA LYS A 217 -2.33 31.11 -16.82
C LYS A 217 -2.67 29.62 -16.76
N TRP A 218 -1.68 28.73 -16.87
CA TRP A 218 -1.96 27.28 -16.94
C TRP A 218 -2.36 26.72 -15.58
N GLN A 219 -1.75 27.19 -14.49
CA GLN A 219 -2.17 26.83 -13.14
C GLN A 219 -3.57 27.36 -12.81
N CYS A 220 -3.89 28.57 -13.29
CA CYS A 220 -5.25 29.10 -13.19
C CYS A 220 -6.25 28.19 -13.91
N ARG A 221 -5.93 27.69 -15.10
CA ARG A 221 -6.78 26.69 -15.80
C ARG A 221 -6.93 25.39 -15.03
N VAL A 222 -5.85 24.85 -14.46
CA VAL A 222 -5.93 23.65 -13.60
C VAL A 222 -6.91 23.89 -12.45
N LYS A 223 -6.74 24.99 -11.70
CA LYS A 223 -7.64 25.37 -10.58
C LYS A 223 -9.08 25.53 -11.05
N LEU A 224 -9.29 26.18 -12.19
CA LEU A 224 -10.61 26.41 -12.80
C LEU A 224 -11.30 25.11 -13.17
N TYR A 225 -10.63 24.22 -13.89
CA TYR A 225 -11.22 22.93 -14.29
C TYR A 225 -11.51 22.04 -13.08
N LEU A 226 -10.65 22.02 -12.06
CA LEU A 226 -10.93 21.28 -10.84
C LEU A 226 -12.17 21.84 -10.12
N ALA A 227 -12.35 23.16 -10.12
CA ALA A 227 -13.48 23.81 -9.48
C ALA A 227 -14.78 23.56 -10.27
N LEU A 228 -14.73 23.64 -11.61
CA LEU A 228 -15.84 23.28 -12.48
C LEU A 228 -16.23 21.80 -12.33
N HIS A 229 -15.25 20.89 -12.31
CA HIS A 229 -15.51 19.48 -12.03
C HIS A 229 -16.21 19.29 -10.68
N ARG A 230 -15.69 19.96 -9.63
CA ARG A 230 -16.23 19.82 -8.28
C ARG A 230 -17.66 20.34 -8.17
N GLU A 231 -17.99 21.45 -8.80
CA GLU A 231 -19.32 22.04 -8.68
C GLU A 231 -20.32 21.44 -9.68
N ILE A 232 -19.92 21.18 -10.91
CA ILE A 232 -20.85 20.77 -11.98
C ILE A 232 -20.92 19.26 -12.11
N CYS A 233 -19.79 18.56 -12.27
CA CYS A 233 -19.78 17.11 -12.48
C CYS A 233 -20.23 16.37 -11.22
N MET A 234 -19.66 16.70 -10.05
CA MET A 234 -20.01 16.00 -8.80
C MET A 234 -21.46 16.26 -8.35
N ASN A 235 -22.09 17.36 -8.78
CA ASN A 235 -23.51 17.60 -8.52
C ASN A 235 -24.42 16.52 -9.14
N LYS A 236 -23.96 15.82 -10.20
CA LYS A 236 -24.69 14.70 -10.85
C LYS A 236 -24.74 13.42 -10.01
N VAL A 237 -23.93 13.31 -8.94
CA VAL A 237 -23.95 12.14 -8.04
C VAL A 237 -25.29 12.03 -7.31
N THR A 238 -25.85 13.16 -6.88
CA THR A 238 -26.99 13.21 -5.97
C THR A 238 -28.28 13.58 -6.66
N ASP A 239 -29.38 12.99 -6.19
CA ASP A 239 -30.74 13.24 -6.63
C ASP A 239 -31.43 14.30 -5.77
N ARG A 240 -30.67 15.33 -5.34
CA ARG A 240 -31.20 16.38 -4.47
C ARG A 240 -32.31 17.12 -5.24
N SER A 241 -33.51 17.11 -4.68
CA SER A 241 -34.62 17.95 -5.12
C SER A 241 -34.82 19.07 -4.08
N PRO A 242 -34.73 20.35 -4.47
CA PRO A 242 -34.33 20.84 -5.78
C PRO A 242 -32.83 20.61 -6.06
N GLN A 243 -32.46 20.52 -7.35
CA GLN A 243 -31.05 20.47 -7.75
C GLN A 243 -30.32 21.71 -7.24
N LYS A 244 -29.03 21.56 -6.92
CA LYS A 244 -28.20 22.68 -6.43
C LYS A 244 -28.16 23.87 -7.39
N PHE A 245 -28.21 23.60 -8.69
CA PHE A 245 -28.10 24.58 -9.77
C PHE A 245 -29.23 24.37 -10.78
N SER A 246 -29.73 25.46 -11.36
CA SER A 246 -30.66 25.44 -12.50
C SER A 246 -29.93 25.10 -13.79
N GLU A 247 -30.67 24.64 -14.81
CA GLU A 247 -30.11 24.38 -16.13
C GLU A 247 -29.61 25.69 -16.76
N GLU A 248 -30.36 26.78 -16.61
CA GLU A 248 -30.00 28.11 -17.11
C GLU A 248 -28.68 28.62 -16.51
N GLY A 249 -28.46 28.41 -15.21
CA GLY A 249 -27.22 28.81 -14.54
C GLY A 249 -26.00 28.00 -15.00
N ILE A 250 -26.18 26.70 -15.27
CA ILE A 250 -25.13 25.84 -15.84
C ILE A 250 -24.82 26.26 -17.28
N ASP A 251 -25.84 26.56 -18.08
CA ASP A 251 -25.66 27.05 -19.45
C ASP A 251 -24.94 28.39 -19.49
N PHE A 252 -25.32 29.32 -18.59
CA PHE A 252 -24.66 30.62 -18.45
C PHE A 252 -23.17 30.48 -18.16
N ILE A 253 -22.78 29.74 -17.10
CA ILE A 253 -21.36 29.57 -16.76
C ILE A 253 -20.62 28.84 -17.88
N SER A 254 -21.24 27.87 -18.54
CA SER A 254 -20.62 27.10 -19.62
C SER A 254 -20.28 28.00 -20.81
N GLN A 255 -21.25 28.78 -21.29
CA GLN A 255 -21.04 29.76 -22.37
C GLN A 255 -19.99 30.81 -21.97
N TYR A 256 -20.07 31.31 -20.73
CA TYR A 256 -19.11 32.29 -20.23
C TYR A 256 -17.68 31.74 -20.24
N ILE A 257 -17.44 30.56 -19.67
CA ILE A 257 -16.11 29.95 -19.60
C ILE A 257 -15.54 29.70 -21.00
N LEU A 258 -16.34 29.17 -21.93
CA LEU A 258 -15.91 28.89 -23.31
C LEU A 258 -15.64 30.15 -24.12
N SER A 259 -16.17 31.30 -23.71
CA SER A 259 -15.84 32.61 -24.28
C SER A 259 -14.49 33.17 -23.81
N GLN A 260 -13.96 32.68 -22.68
CA GLN A 260 -12.74 33.23 -22.08
C GLN A 260 -11.49 32.90 -22.90
N GLY A 261 -10.69 33.91 -23.21
CA GLY A 261 -9.39 33.74 -23.88
C GLY A 261 -8.35 32.99 -23.05
N LEU A 262 -8.62 32.72 -21.76
CA LEU A 262 -7.81 31.84 -20.92
C LEU A 262 -7.85 30.39 -21.42
N ILE A 263 -9.02 29.93 -21.91
CA ILE A 263 -9.31 28.55 -22.30
C ILE A 263 -8.72 28.26 -23.69
N THR A 264 -7.72 27.39 -23.73
CA THR A 264 -7.02 27.03 -24.97
C THR A 264 -7.63 25.83 -25.67
N ASP A 265 -8.07 24.82 -24.90
CA ASP A 265 -8.74 23.62 -25.41
C ASP A 265 -10.23 23.71 -25.07
N LYS A 266 -11.02 24.23 -26.02
CA LYS A 266 -12.47 24.40 -25.84
C LYS A 266 -13.22 23.08 -25.84
N ASP A 267 -12.74 22.09 -26.56
CA ASP A 267 -13.39 20.77 -26.65
C ASP A 267 -13.25 20.03 -25.32
N PHE A 268 -12.07 20.07 -24.71
CA PHE A 268 -11.86 19.53 -23.37
C PHE A 268 -12.71 20.25 -22.32
N ALA A 269 -12.74 21.59 -22.34
CA ALA A 269 -13.55 22.39 -21.42
C ALA A 269 -15.05 22.08 -21.55
N GLN A 270 -15.56 21.98 -22.78
CA GLN A 270 -16.95 21.61 -23.04
C GLN A 270 -17.26 20.19 -22.54
N SER A 271 -16.39 19.23 -22.84
CA SER A 271 -16.55 17.83 -22.38
C SER A 271 -16.57 17.75 -20.85
N LEU A 272 -15.78 18.58 -20.16
CA LEU A 272 -15.79 18.68 -18.70
C LEU A 272 -17.11 19.23 -18.17
N LEU A 273 -17.58 20.34 -18.73
CA LEU A 273 -18.85 20.97 -18.34
C LEU A 273 -20.05 20.03 -18.55
N ASN A 274 -20.00 19.20 -19.60
CA ASN A 274 -21.03 18.21 -19.91
C ASN A 274 -20.89 16.91 -19.11
N ASN A 275 -19.81 16.73 -18.33
CA ASN A 275 -19.48 15.47 -17.65
C ASN A 275 -19.32 14.28 -18.64
N GLU A 276 -18.60 14.53 -19.73
CA GLU A 276 -18.35 13.60 -20.85
C GLU A 276 -16.86 13.45 -21.16
N VAL A 277 -15.97 13.76 -20.20
CA VAL A 277 -14.51 13.73 -20.44
C VAL A 277 -13.99 12.30 -20.64
N TRP A 278 -14.65 11.31 -20.04
CA TRP A 278 -14.23 9.91 -20.10
C TRP A 278 -15.00 9.16 -21.21
N LYS A 279 -14.27 8.49 -22.10
CA LYS A 279 -14.84 7.53 -23.05
C LYS A 279 -15.01 6.14 -22.42
N LEU A 280 -14.09 5.79 -21.52
CA LEU A 280 -14.17 4.64 -20.64
C LEU A 280 -14.98 5.00 -19.38
N LYS A 281 -15.16 4.05 -18.47
CA LYS A 281 -15.85 4.30 -17.19
C LYS A 281 -15.14 5.44 -16.44
N GLY A 282 -15.86 6.50 -16.07
CA GLY A 282 -15.26 7.59 -15.29
C GLY A 282 -16.11 8.85 -15.19
N ASN A 283 -17.05 9.04 -16.11
CA ASN A 283 -18.05 10.11 -15.99
C ASN A 283 -18.88 9.89 -14.72
N ILE A 284 -19.17 10.99 -14.03
CA ILE A 284 -19.90 10.96 -12.77
C ILE A 284 -21.36 10.63 -13.04
N ILE A 285 -21.89 9.62 -12.34
CA ILE A 285 -23.27 9.18 -12.53
C ILE A 285 -24.02 9.20 -11.19
N LYS A 286 -25.34 9.28 -11.30
CA LYS A 286 -26.25 9.19 -10.17
C LYS A 286 -26.04 7.90 -9.38
N GLY A 287 -25.93 8.03 -8.06
CA GLY A 287 -25.76 6.88 -7.17
C GLY A 287 -24.39 6.17 -7.27
N MET A 288 -23.39 6.80 -7.91
CA MET A 288 -22.04 6.27 -7.95
C MET A 288 -21.51 6.05 -6.52
N GLU A 289 -20.88 4.91 -6.26
CA GLU A 289 -20.31 4.59 -4.94
C GLU A 289 -19.17 5.56 -4.57
N LEU A 290 -19.07 5.92 -3.29
CA LEU A 290 -18.02 6.83 -2.78
C LEU A 290 -16.60 6.36 -3.13
N ALA A 291 -16.36 5.05 -3.08
CA ALA A 291 -15.08 4.46 -3.46
C ALA A 291 -14.71 4.77 -4.92
N GLN A 292 -15.69 4.72 -5.83
CA GLN A 292 -15.49 5.03 -7.25
C GLN A 292 -15.33 6.54 -7.47
N GLN A 293 -16.16 7.36 -6.80
CA GLN A 293 -16.03 8.81 -6.85
C GLN A 293 -14.63 9.26 -6.46
N ASN A 294 -14.09 8.73 -5.36
CA ASN A 294 -12.73 9.03 -4.88
C ASN A 294 -11.65 8.75 -5.95
N VAL A 295 -11.74 7.60 -6.62
CA VAL A 295 -10.79 7.21 -7.67
C VAL A 295 -10.94 8.10 -8.90
N PHE A 296 -12.18 8.36 -9.35
CA PHE A 296 -12.39 9.20 -10.53
C PHE A 296 -12.06 10.67 -10.31
N CYS A 297 -12.24 11.21 -9.10
CA CYS A 297 -11.72 12.54 -8.73
C CYS A 297 -10.19 12.58 -8.84
N LEU A 298 -9.47 11.54 -8.38
CA LEU A 298 -8.02 11.47 -8.54
C LEU A 298 -7.62 11.41 -10.03
N LEU A 299 -8.28 10.55 -10.81
CA LEU A 299 -8.04 10.41 -12.24
C LEU A 299 -8.29 11.73 -12.99
N THR A 300 -9.37 12.45 -12.65
CA THR A 300 -9.68 13.76 -13.25
C THR A 300 -8.66 14.81 -12.84
N HIS A 301 -8.20 14.82 -11.59
CA HIS A 301 -7.13 15.72 -11.15
C HIS A 301 -5.85 15.52 -11.97
N TYR A 302 -5.44 14.26 -12.10
CA TYR A 302 -4.25 13.90 -12.88
C TYR A 302 -4.40 14.28 -14.35
N MET A 303 -5.55 13.97 -14.96
CA MET A 303 -5.83 14.28 -16.37
C MET A 303 -5.79 15.79 -16.64
N ILE A 304 -6.46 16.59 -15.81
CA ILE A 304 -6.43 18.06 -15.92
C ILE A 304 -4.99 18.55 -15.81
N LEU A 305 -4.24 18.07 -14.82
CA LEU A 305 -2.86 18.48 -14.63
C LEU A 305 -1.99 18.15 -15.84
N MET A 306 -2.03 16.90 -16.34
CA MET A 306 -1.21 16.48 -17.48
C MET A 306 -1.53 17.24 -18.77
N SER A 307 -2.81 17.53 -19.01
CA SER A 307 -3.28 18.30 -20.18
C SER A 307 -2.82 19.76 -20.16
N GLU A 308 -2.64 20.34 -18.96
CA GLU A 308 -2.36 21.76 -18.79
C GLU A 308 -0.90 22.12 -18.52
N ILE A 309 -0.10 21.17 -18.05
CA ILE A 309 1.34 21.38 -17.81
C ILE A 309 2.04 21.81 -19.11
N PRO A 310 2.71 22.97 -19.13
CA PRO A 310 3.45 23.44 -20.30
C PRO A 310 4.83 22.77 -20.41
N GLY A 311 5.40 22.80 -21.62
CA GLY A 311 6.74 22.27 -21.90
C GLY A 311 6.73 20.85 -22.44
N LYS A 312 7.69 20.54 -23.32
CA LYS A 312 7.76 19.26 -24.06
C LYS A 312 8.94 18.38 -23.66
N THR A 313 9.81 18.86 -22.77
CA THR A 313 11.11 18.27 -22.42
C THR A 313 11.35 18.32 -20.91
N THR A 314 10.37 17.86 -20.13
CA THR A 314 10.36 17.97 -18.66
C THR A 314 10.37 16.58 -18.00
N LEU A 315 10.64 16.50 -16.69
CA LEU A 315 10.47 15.24 -15.94
C LEU A 315 9.04 14.69 -15.96
N LEU A 316 8.03 15.52 -16.21
CA LEU A 316 6.63 15.07 -16.30
C LEU A 316 6.31 14.52 -17.71
N THR A 317 7.14 14.83 -18.71
CA THR A 317 6.88 14.51 -20.12
C THR A 317 6.67 13.02 -20.39
N PRO A 318 7.44 12.07 -19.82
CA PRO A 318 7.15 10.65 -20.03
C PRO A 318 5.72 10.24 -19.63
N LEU A 319 5.25 10.70 -18.46
CA LEU A 319 3.90 10.42 -18.01
C LEU A 319 2.85 11.17 -18.84
N GLN A 320 3.12 12.42 -19.23
CA GLN A 320 2.25 13.16 -20.16
C GLN A 320 2.12 12.45 -21.50
N LYS A 321 3.20 11.89 -22.07
CA LYS A 321 3.12 11.13 -23.32
C LYS A 321 2.32 9.85 -23.17
N ILE A 322 2.52 9.08 -22.08
CA ILE A 322 1.70 7.89 -21.82
C ILE A 322 0.21 8.28 -21.73
N ALA A 323 -0.12 9.42 -21.13
CA ALA A 323 -1.49 9.89 -20.94
C ALA A 323 -2.12 10.55 -22.18
N LEU A 324 -1.37 11.33 -22.95
CA LEU A 324 -1.92 12.22 -23.98
C LEU A 324 -1.49 11.85 -25.41
N ASP A 325 -0.40 11.09 -25.56
CA ASP A 325 0.13 10.61 -26.84
C ASP A 325 0.61 9.14 -26.74
N PRO A 326 -0.29 8.19 -26.39
CA PRO A 326 0.09 6.79 -26.17
C PRO A 326 0.68 6.13 -27.43
N THR A 327 0.35 6.62 -28.62
CA THR A 327 0.88 6.12 -29.90
C THR A 327 2.41 6.24 -29.96
N SER A 328 2.99 7.33 -29.45
CA SER A 328 4.46 7.49 -29.43
C SER A 328 5.16 6.65 -28.37
N MET A 329 4.40 6.03 -27.46
CA MET A 329 4.92 5.29 -26.31
C MET A 329 4.85 3.76 -26.48
N VAL A 330 4.26 3.23 -27.56
CA VAL A 330 4.07 1.78 -27.78
C VAL A 330 5.36 0.96 -27.62
N ASN A 331 6.49 1.51 -28.10
CA ASN A 331 7.79 0.84 -28.06
C ASN A 331 8.73 1.40 -26.97
N SER A 332 8.19 2.10 -25.97
CA SER A 332 9.00 2.67 -24.89
C SER A 332 9.15 1.70 -23.71
N PHE A 333 10.20 1.88 -22.92
CA PHE A 333 10.39 1.12 -21.68
C PHE A 333 9.60 1.78 -20.56
N PHE A 334 8.38 1.29 -20.30
CA PHE A 334 7.54 1.85 -19.25
C PHE A 334 8.25 1.78 -17.89
N PRO A 335 8.05 2.81 -17.05
CA PRO A 335 8.65 2.82 -15.73
C PRO A 335 8.03 1.74 -14.85
N THR A 336 8.75 1.36 -13.80
CA THR A 336 8.36 0.35 -12.81
C THR A 336 8.10 -1.06 -13.39
N MET A 337 8.48 -1.29 -14.65
CA MET A 337 8.46 -2.62 -15.27
C MET A 337 9.73 -3.41 -14.94
N PRO A 338 9.64 -4.74 -14.79
CA PRO A 338 10.80 -5.62 -14.62
C PRO A 338 11.86 -5.47 -15.71
N GLN A 339 13.11 -5.82 -15.37
CA GLN A 339 14.24 -5.89 -16.31
C GLN A 339 14.87 -7.29 -16.29
N ASP A 340 15.61 -7.66 -17.34
CA ASP A 340 16.42 -8.88 -17.34
C ASP A 340 17.59 -8.76 -16.34
N GLU A 341 17.46 -9.44 -15.21
CA GLU A 341 18.41 -9.42 -14.10
C GLU A 341 19.75 -10.11 -14.46
N ILE A 342 19.74 -11.07 -15.38
CA ILE A 342 20.97 -11.74 -15.84
C ILE A 342 21.87 -10.73 -16.55
N GLN A 343 21.29 -9.77 -17.26
CA GLN A 343 22.03 -8.71 -17.92
C GLN A 343 22.63 -7.71 -16.93
N GLU A 344 21.91 -7.38 -15.85
CA GLU A 344 22.43 -6.50 -14.80
C GLU A 344 23.60 -7.16 -14.05
N ILE A 345 23.53 -8.47 -13.80
CA ILE A 345 24.63 -9.27 -13.23
C ILE A 345 25.84 -9.27 -14.18
N LYS A 346 25.61 -9.43 -15.50
CA LYS A 346 26.67 -9.35 -16.51
C LYS A 346 27.35 -7.98 -16.50
N GLU A 347 26.58 -6.91 -16.49
CA GLU A 347 27.08 -5.53 -16.46
C GLU A 347 27.87 -5.23 -15.17
N ALA A 348 27.40 -5.70 -14.01
CA ALA A 348 28.10 -5.54 -12.74
C ALA A 348 29.43 -6.31 -12.68
N LEU A 349 29.45 -7.56 -13.18
CA LEU A 349 30.68 -8.36 -13.25
C LEU A 349 31.68 -7.78 -14.26
N LEU A 350 31.21 -7.24 -15.38
CA LEU A 350 32.05 -6.53 -16.36
C LEU A 350 32.56 -5.19 -15.83
N ALA A 351 31.80 -4.48 -15.01
CA ALA A 351 32.25 -3.23 -14.37
C ALA A 351 33.28 -3.47 -13.24
N ALA A 352 33.26 -4.66 -12.62
CA ALA A 352 34.29 -5.07 -11.65
C ALA A 352 35.66 -5.37 -12.31
N ARG A 353 35.69 -5.58 -13.63
CA ARG A 353 36.90 -5.83 -14.44
C ARG A 353 38.01 -4.80 -14.25
N ASP A 354 37.67 -3.55 -13.94
CA ASP A 354 38.67 -2.49 -13.74
C ASP A 354 39.35 -2.55 -12.36
N LYS A 355 38.87 -3.42 -11.46
CA LYS A 355 39.40 -3.60 -10.09
C LYS A 355 40.04 -4.97 -9.86
N THR A 356 39.68 -5.96 -10.66
CA THR A 356 40.20 -7.33 -10.62
C THR A 356 40.87 -7.61 -11.96
N ASN A 357 42.07 -8.20 -11.99
CA ASN A 357 42.79 -8.55 -13.24
C ASN A 357 42.12 -9.72 -14.02
N GLU A 358 40.80 -9.86 -13.86
CA GLU A 358 39.94 -10.90 -14.40
C GLU A 358 39.11 -10.32 -15.56
N ASN A 359 38.88 -11.12 -16.59
CA ASN A 359 38.07 -10.80 -17.77
C ASN A 359 36.99 -11.89 -17.96
N PRO A 360 35.94 -11.90 -17.12
CA PRO A 360 34.91 -12.93 -17.16
C PRO A 360 34.12 -12.87 -18.46
N VAL A 361 33.86 -14.04 -19.06
CA VAL A 361 33.05 -14.18 -20.29
C VAL A 361 31.88 -15.12 -20.03
N PHE A 362 30.71 -14.73 -20.53
CA PHE A 362 29.47 -15.48 -20.38
C PHE A 362 29.25 -16.42 -21.55
N TYR A 363 28.77 -17.61 -21.24
CA TYR A 363 28.48 -18.69 -22.18
C TYR A 363 27.10 -19.27 -21.87
N ARG A 364 26.57 -20.07 -22.79
CA ARG A 364 25.35 -20.85 -22.60
C ARG A 364 25.63 -22.31 -22.90
N CYS A 365 25.08 -23.17 -22.04
CA CYS A 365 25.11 -24.61 -22.24
C CYS A 365 24.23 -25.01 -23.45
N PRO A 366 24.25 -26.29 -23.89
CA PRO A 366 23.45 -26.74 -25.03
C PRO A 366 21.93 -26.52 -24.86
N SER A 367 21.43 -26.42 -23.62
CA SER A 367 20.02 -26.12 -23.30
C SER A 367 19.72 -24.62 -23.14
N GLY A 368 20.71 -23.74 -23.34
CA GLY A 368 20.52 -22.29 -23.28
C GLY A 368 20.68 -21.65 -21.89
N HIS A 369 20.96 -22.42 -20.84
CA HIS A 369 21.23 -21.89 -19.49
C HIS A 369 22.58 -21.15 -19.43
N PRO A 370 22.63 -19.94 -18.85
CA PRO A 370 23.84 -19.14 -18.80
C PRO A 370 24.85 -19.66 -17.76
N TYR A 371 26.14 -19.59 -18.07
CA TYR A 371 27.24 -19.82 -17.14
C TYR A 371 28.40 -18.85 -17.41
N VAL A 372 29.30 -18.67 -16.46
CA VAL A 372 30.43 -17.75 -16.57
C VAL A 372 31.75 -18.49 -16.50
N ILE A 373 32.72 -18.07 -17.30
CA ILE A 373 34.11 -18.50 -17.20
C ILE A 373 34.92 -17.30 -16.70
N GLY A 374 35.56 -17.44 -15.54
CA GLY A 374 36.38 -16.40 -14.90
C GLY A 374 37.80 -16.28 -15.47
N ASP A 375 38.69 -15.62 -14.73
CA ASP A 375 40.11 -15.39 -15.05
C ASP A 375 40.34 -14.66 -16.38
N CYS A 376 40.67 -15.37 -17.46
CA CYS A 376 40.88 -14.78 -18.79
C CYS A 376 39.64 -14.90 -19.70
N GLY A 377 38.56 -15.50 -19.19
CA GLY A 377 37.30 -15.68 -19.92
C GLY A 377 37.35 -16.78 -20.98
N ARG A 378 38.46 -17.51 -21.09
CA ARG A 378 38.66 -18.54 -22.12
C ARG A 378 38.42 -19.94 -21.56
N PRO A 379 37.69 -20.82 -22.26
CA PRO A 379 37.37 -22.16 -21.76
C PRO A 379 38.61 -23.05 -21.59
N SER A 380 39.03 -23.30 -20.36
CA SER A 380 40.20 -24.15 -20.05
C SER A 380 39.86 -25.42 -19.28
N VAL A 381 38.65 -25.49 -18.72
CA VAL A 381 38.16 -26.61 -17.91
C VAL A 381 36.76 -27.04 -18.37
N LEU A 382 36.51 -28.35 -18.34
CA LEU A 382 35.18 -28.94 -18.52
C LEU A 382 34.41 -28.95 -17.20
N GLY A 383 33.14 -28.57 -17.26
CA GLY A 383 32.20 -28.62 -16.14
C GLY A 383 30.86 -29.25 -16.54
N GLN A 384 29.91 -29.26 -15.62
CA GLN A 384 28.51 -29.63 -15.89
C GLN A 384 27.60 -28.46 -15.57
N CYS A 385 26.65 -28.19 -16.47
CA CYS A 385 25.59 -27.21 -16.26
C CYS A 385 24.79 -27.61 -15.02
N LYS A 386 24.69 -26.72 -14.05
CA LYS A 386 23.93 -26.98 -12.82
C LYS A 386 22.41 -26.87 -13.02
N GLU A 387 21.92 -26.53 -14.21
CA GLU A 387 20.49 -26.49 -14.56
C GLU A 387 20.04 -27.74 -15.36
N CYS A 388 20.80 -28.17 -16.36
CA CYS A 388 20.44 -29.34 -17.18
C CYS A 388 21.38 -30.55 -17.09
N GLY A 389 22.49 -30.44 -16.35
CA GLY A 389 23.49 -31.50 -16.23
C GLY A 389 24.37 -31.73 -17.46
N LEU A 390 24.11 -31.06 -18.59
CA LEU A 390 24.91 -31.18 -19.81
C LEU A 390 26.31 -30.58 -19.63
N GLN A 391 27.29 -31.08 -20.39
CA GLN A 391 28.68 -30.60 -20.30
C GLN A 391 28.81 -29.14 -20.75
N ILE A 392 29.56 -28.36 -19.97
CA ILE A 392 29.85 -26.95 -20.21
C ILE A 392 31.35 -26.67 -20.19
N GLY A 393 31.75 -25.50 -20.70
CA GLY A 393 33.14 -25.07 -20.72
C GLY A 393 33.89 -25.58 -21.94
N GLY A 394 35.15 -25.97 -21.76
CA GLY A 394 36.03 -26.36 -22.87
C GLY A 394 37.45 -26.62 -22.40
N GLU A 395 38.34 -26.99 -23.32
CA GLU A 395 39.73 -27.32 -23.01
C GLU A 395 40.67 -26.52 -23.90
N ARG A 396 41.88 -26.21 -23.40
CA ARG A 396 42.92 -25.52 -24.17
C ARG A 396 42.44 -24.21 -24.82
N HIS A 397 41.57 -23.47 -24.14
CA HIS A 397 40.94 -22.24 -24.62
C HIS A 397 39.98 -22.41 -25.80
N VAL A 398 39.53 -23.64 -26.06
CA VAL A 398 38.54 -23.97 -27.11
C VAL A 398 37.22 -24.34 -26.44
N LEU A 399 36.18 -23.57 -26.74
CA LEU A 399 34.82 -23.87 -26.28
C LEU A 399 34.34 -25.17 -26.89
N ARG A 400 33.59 -25.96 -26.13
CA ARG A 400 32.91 -27.13 -26.69
C ARG A 400 31.97 -26.72 -27.85
N PRO A 401 31.81 -27.55 -28.89
CA PRO A 401 30.98 -27.21 -30.06
C PRO A 401 29.48 -27.04 -29.75
N ASP A 402 28.99 -27.72 -28.71
CA ASP A 402 27.60 -27.72 -28.24
C ASP A 402 27.29 -26.57 -27.26
N ASN A 403 28.32 -25.82 -26.86
CA ASN A 403 28.21 -24.63 -26.04
C ASN A 403 28.36 -23.40 -26.93
N VAL A 404 27.70 -22.31 -26.56
CA VAL A 404 27.80 -21.05 -27.31
C VAL A 404 28.24 -19.93 -26.38
N GLN A 405 29.05 -19.01 -26.89
CA GLN A 405 29.28 -17.76 -26.17
C GLN A 405 27.97 -17.00 -26.10
N ASP A 406 27.60 -16.53 -24.91
CA ASP A 406 26.35 -15.80 -24.71
C ASP A 406 26.46 -14.48 -25.48
N SER A 407 25.49 -14.23 -26.37
CA SER A 407 25.47 -13.03 -27.20
C SER A 407 25.21 -11.74 -26.40
N GLY A 408 24.86 -11.84 -25.12
CA GLY A 408 24.47 -10.70 -24.30
C GLY A 408 23.09 -10.15 -24.66
N ALA A 409 22.26 -10.94 -25.35
CA ALA A 409 20.92 -10.52 -25.75
C ALA A 409 20.04 -10.26 -24.51
N ASP A 410 19.77 -8.97 -24.28
CA ASP A 410 18.89 -8.46 -23.24
C ASP A 410 17.44 -8.84 -23.51
N ARG A 411 16.79 -9.54 -22.57
CA ARG A 411 15.37 -9.93 -22.68
C ARG A 411 14.42 -8.89 -22.09
N THR A 412 14.91 -7.70 -21.74
CA THR A 412 14.06 -6.61 -21.26
C THR A 412 13.09 -6.19 -22.34
N GLU A 413 11.81 -6.22 -22.03
CA GLU A 413 10.75 -5.87 -22.96
C GLU A 413 10.28 -4.42 -22.79
N THR A 414 9.87 -3.82 -23.90
CA THR A 414 9.12 -2.56 -23.95
C THR A 414 7.65 -2.78 -23.58
N GLY A 415 6.97 -1.70 -23.21
CA GLY A 415 5.56 -1.71 -22.82
C GLY A 415 5.32 -2.14 -21.37
N HIS A 416 4.07 -2.45 -21.06
CA HIS A 416 3.61 -2.94 -19.77
C HIS A 416 3.63 -4.47 -19.74
N ILE A 417 4.41 -5.06 -18.83
CA ILE A 417 4.73 -6.50 -18.84
C ILE A 417 4.39 -7.22 -17.51
N LEU A 418 3.41 -6.71 -16.76
CA LEU A 418 3.06 -7.28 -15.44
C LEU A 418 2.03 -8.41 -15.51
N GLY A 419 1.32 -8.59 -16.63
CA GLY A 419 0.19 -9.52 -16.72
C GLY A 419 -1.02 -9.08 -15.89
N ARG A 420 -1.98 -9.98 -15.60
CA ARG A 420 -3.23 -9.63 -14.91
C ARG A 420 -3.01 -9.33 -13.42
N ALA A 421 -3.60 -8.23 -12.93
CA ALA A 421 -3.53 -7.81 -11.53
C ALA A 421 -4.03 -8.88 -10.54
N THR A 422 -5.04 -9.67 -10.90
CA THR A 422 -5.59 -10.75 -10.07
C THR A 422 -4.58 -11.87 -9.75
N HIS A 423 -3.56 -12.03 -10.58
CA HIS A 423 -2.49 -13.03 -10.37
C HIS A 423 -1.27 -12.42 -9.66
N LEU A 424 -1.25 -11.10 -9.50
CA LEU A 424 -0.18 -10.38 -8.82
C LEU A 424 -0.48 -10.27 -7.33
N GLY A 425 0.55 -10.45 -6.52
CA GLY A 425 0.50 -10.08 -5.11
C GLY A 425 0.72 -8.58 -4.90
N LEU A 426 0.66 -8.16 -3.64
CA LEU A 426 1.06 -6.81 -3.22
C LEU A 426 2.50 -6.51 -3.63
N ILE A 427 2.82 -5.23 -3.80
CA ILE A 427 4.21 -4.80 -4.04
C ILE A 427 5.07 -5.15 -2.85
N THR A 428 6.00 -6.02 -3.13
CA THR A 428 6.86 -6.67 -2.16
C THR A 428 8.31 -6.21 -2.26
N ALA A 429 8.80 -6.06 -3.48
CA ALA A 429 10.13 -5.54 -3.81
C ALA A 429 10.00 -4.39 -4.82
N PRO A 430 10.86 -3.35 -4.72
CA PRO A 430 10.96 -2.34 -5.76
C PRO A 430 11.75 -2.88 -6.95
N GLU A 431 11.58 -2.25 -8.11
CA GLU A 431 12.51 -2.41 -9.22
C GLU A 431 13.63 -1.38 -9.12
N ARG A 432 14.85 -1.78 -9.48
CA ARG A 432 16.05 -0.92 -9.55
C ARG A 432 16.33 -0.18 -8.23
N GLN A 433 16.86 1.04 -8.29
CA GLN A 433 17.33 1.82 -7.12
C GLN A 433 16.22 2.54 -6.34
N LEU A 434 14.96 2.35 -6.71
CA LEU A 434 13.84 2.98 -6.01
C LEU A 434 13.62 2.32 -4.64
N ASN A 435 13.24 3.12 -3.65
CA ASN A 435 12.65 2.55 -2.44
C ASN A 435 11.22 2.06 -2.75
N ARG A 436 10.69 1.15 -1.91
CA ARG A 436 9.37 0.53 -2.11
C ARG A 436 8.22 1.52 -2.26
N ALA A 437 8.20 2.59 -1.46
CA ALA A 437 7.15 3.58 -1.49
C ALA A 437 7.20 4.43 -2.77
N SER A 438 8.39 4.90 -3.14
CA SER A 438 8.59 5.64 -4.40
C SER A 438 8.24 4.80 -5.62
N PHE A 439 8.63 3.52 -5.63
CA PHE A 439 8.26 2.58 -6.67
C PHE A 439 6.74 2.42 -6.78
N ALA A 440 6.05 2.20 -5.66
CA ALA A 440 4.60 1.99 -5.65
C ALA A 440 3.83 3.24 -6.12
N ILE A 441 4.25 4.43 -5.67
CA ILE A 441 3.67 5.70 -6.12
C ILE A 441 3.94 5.92 -7.61
N LEU A 442 5.15 5.65 -8.09
CA LEU A 442 5.45 5.81 -9.51
C LEU A 442 4.65 4.83 -10.39
N ARG A 443 4.44 3.61 -9.91
CA ARG A 443 3.66 2.59 -10.61
C ARG A 443 2.19 3.00 -10.75
N ILE A 444 1.57 3.51 -9.69
CA ILE A 444 0.18 3.99 -9.79
C ILE A 444 0.05 5.19 -10.74
N LEU A 445 0.99 6.14 -10.73
CA LEU A 445 0.97 7.27 -11.67
C LEU A 445 1.12 6.80 -13.13
N THR A 446 1.90 5.72 -13.34
CA THR A 446 2.05 5.08 -14.66
C THR A 446 0.73 4.47 -15.11
N HIS A 447 0.05 3.70 -14.24
CA HIS A 447 -1.25 3.12 -14.58
C HIS A 447 -2.35 4.17 -14.76
N ILE A 448 -2.36 5.25 -13.94
CA ILE A 448 -3.25 6.40 -14.14
C ILE A 448 -3.01 7.03 -15.51
N SER A 449 -1.74 7.22 -15.89
CA SER A 449 -1.37 7.73 -17.22
C SER A 449 -1.87 6.80 -18.33
N MET A 450 -1.68 5.49 -18.18
CA MET A 450 -2.19 4.50 -19.15
C MET A 450 -3.71 4.54 -19.27
N TYR A 451 -4.44 4.73 -18.16
CA TYR A 451 -5.89 4.83 -18.17
C TYR A 451 -6.38 6.04 -18.96
N ILE A 452 -5.72 7.19 -18.76
CA ILE A 452 -6.01 8.42 -19.52
C ILE A 452 -5.62 8.22 -20.99
N GLY A 453 -4.48 7.59 -21.26
CA GLY A 453 -4.04 7.22 -22.61
C GLY A 453 -5.06 6.33 -23.33
N ALA A 454 -5.67 5.38 -22.63
CA ALA A 454 -6.69 4.50 -23.20
C ALA A 454 -7.98 5.25 -23.58
N ASN A 455 -8.28 6.37 -22.91
CA ASN A 455 -9.37 7.27 -23.30
C ASN A 455 -9.03 8.12 -24.56
N LYS A 456 -7.73 8.29 -24.86
CA LYS A 456 -7.26 8.96 -26.08
C LYS A 456 -7.18 7.97 -27.26
N ASN A 457 -6.48 6.86 -27.07
CA ASN A 457 -6.31 5.79 -28.06
C ASN A 457 -6.17 4.43 -27.37
N ILE A 458 -7.29 3.70 -27.26
CA ILE A 458 -7.35 2.40 -26.60
C ILE A 458 -6.50 1.34 -27.29
N GLN A 459 -6.41 1.40 -28.63
CA GLN A 459 -5.64 0.44 -29.45
C GLN A 459 -4.13 0.58 -29.17
N ALA A 460 -3.60 1.80 -29.14
CA ALA A 460 -2.19 2.04 -28.84
C ALA A 460 -1.81 1.57 -27.42
N VAL A 461 -2.68 1.82 -26.43
CA VAL A 461 -2.44 1.32 -25.07
C VAL A 461 -2.55 -0.21 -25.01
N GLY A 462 -3.53 -0.81 -25.70
CA GLY A 462 -3.66 -2.27 -25.81
C GLY A 462 -2.42 -2.94 -26.41
N GLN A 463 -1.85 -2.36 -27.47
CA GLN A 463 -0.59 -2.81 -28.09
C GLN A 463 0.62 -2.67 -27.17
N SER A 464 0.57 -1.75 -26.21
CA SER A 464 1.64 -1.56 -25.23
C SER A 464 1.59 -2.60 -24.11
N ILE A 465 0.49 -3.34 -23.93
CA ILE A 465 0.31 -4.33 -22.85
C ILE A 465 0.72 -5.73 -23.32
N LYS A 466 1.51 -6.42 -22.50
CA LYS A 466 2.00 -7.77 -22.76
C LYS A 466 1.66 -8.73 -21.61
N PRO A 467 1.11 -9.91 -21.90
CA PRO A 467 0.63 -10.35 -23.22
C PRO A 467 -0.54 -9.48 -23.71
N ASN A 468 -0.76 -9.45 -25.04
CA ASN A 468 -1.84 -8.68 -25.65
C ASN A 468 -3.19 -9.05 -25.03
N ILE A 469 -4.03 -8.04 -24.85
CA ILE A 469 -5.39 -8.18 -24.34
C ILE A 469 -6.39 -7.56 -25.33
N GLU A 470 -7.63 -8.03 -25.29
CA GLU A 470 -8.71 -7.46 -26.09
C GLU A 470 -8.96 -6.00 -25.72
N GLU A 471 -9.25 -5.14 -26.72
CA GLU A 471 -9.44 -3.71 -26.50
C GLU A 471 -10.56 -3.41 -25.50
N THR A 472 -11.63 -4.21 -25.50
CA THR A 472 -12.77 -4.09 -24.57
C THR A 472 -12.38 -4.31 -23.11
N ASP A 473 -11.28 -5.03 -22.85
CA ASP A 473 -10.78 -5.33 -21.51
C ASP A 473 -9.72 -4.33 -21.01
N VAL A 474 -9.14 -3.48 -21.87
CA VAL A 474 -8.02 -2.58 -21.52
C VAL A 474 -8.39 -1.66 -20.35
N GLY A 475 -9.56 -1.03 -20.39
CA GLY A 475 -10.00 -0.12 -19.32
C GLY A 475 -10.13 -0.83 -17.97
N ARG A 476 -10.77 -2.00 -17.95
CA ARG A 476 -10.94 -2.81 -16.74
C ARG A 476 -9.58 -3.30 -16.22
N TYR A 477 -8.72 -3.79 -17.12
CA TYR A 477 -7.38 -4.26 -16.80
C TYR A 477 -6.56 -3.20 -16.06
N ILE A 478 -6.56 -1.95 -16.54
CA ILE A 478 -5.79 -0.86 -15.92
C ILE A 478 -6.40 -0.45 -14.57
N LEU A 479 -7.74 -0.38 -14.45
CA LEU A 479 -8.40 -0.07 -13.18
C LEU A 479 -8.08 -1.12 -12.10
N GLU A 480 -8.06 -2.41 -12.45
CA GLU A 480 -7.67 -3.49 -11.53
C GLU A 480 -6.22 -3.31 -11.02
N HIS A 481 -5.32 -2.82 -11.87
CA HIS A 481 -3.95 -2.47 -11.45
C HIS A 481 -3.89 -1.25 -10.55
N ILE A 482 -4.70 -0.21 -10.80
CA ILE A 482 -4.81 0.97 -9.93
C ILE A 482 -5.31 0.56 -8.53
N ASP A 483 -6.31 -0.31 -8.45
CA ASP A 483 -6.82 -0.83 -7.17
C ASP A 483 -5.76 -1.67 -6.41
N LEU A 484 -5.02 -2.51 -7.13
CA LEU A 484 -3.90 -3.28 -6.57
C LEU A 484 -2.78 -2.35 -6.05
N ASP A 485 -2.48 -1.29 -6.79
CA ASP A 485 -1.47 -0.31 -6.40
C ASP A 485 -1.90 0.50 -5.18
N MET A 486 -3.15 0.96 -5.12
CA MET A 486 -3.70 1.61 -3.92
C MET A 486 -3.54 0.72 -2.70
N THR A 487 -3.94 -0.54 -2.82
CA THR A 487 -3.79 -1.53 -1.74
C THR A 487 -2.32 -1.73 -1.37
N SER A 488 -1.42 -1.78 -2.36
CA SER A 488 0.01 -1.91 -2.11
C SER A 488 0.59 -0.70 -1.38
N ILE A 489 0.20 0.51 -1.76
CA ILE A 489 0.65 1.76 -1.10
C ILE A 489 0.14 1.82 0.35
N GLN A 490 -1.13 1.45 0.60
CA GLN A 490 -1.68 1.37 1.97
C GLN A 490 -0.83 0.46 2.87
N ASN A 491 -0.47 -0.73 2.36
CA ASN A 491 0.36 -1.69 3.10
C ASN A 491 1.80 -1.19 3.32
N ILE A 492 2.39 -0.52 2.32
CA ILE A 492 3.76 -0.01 2.40
C ILE A 492 3.86 1.16 3.39
N LEU A 493 2.91 2.10 3.32
CA LEU A 493 2.94 3.33 4.13
C LEU A 493 2.25 3.17 5.49
N GLY A 494 1.44 2.12 5.68
CA GLY A 494 0.67 1.91 6.91
C GLY A 494 -0.40 2.98 7.11
N LYS A 495 -0.98 3.49 6.02
CA LYS A 495 -2.02 4.53 6.04
C LYS A 495 -3.30 4.00 5.39
N ASN A 496 -4.44 4.54 5.78
CA ASN A 496 -5.73 4.19 5.19
C ASN A 496 -5.86 4.76 3.76
N LYS A 497 -6.91 4.34 3.06
CA LYS A 497 -7.15 4.73 1.66
C LYS A 497 -7.33 6.24 1.47
N ASP A 498 -7.97 6.93 2.42
CA ASP A 498 -8.19 8.37 2.34
C ASP A 498 -6.91 9.17 2.45
N ASP A 499 -6.02 8.78 3.36
CA ASP A 499 -4.71 9.37 3.53
C ASP A 499 -3.85 9.14 2.27
N ILE A 500 -3.90 7.95 1.66
CA ILE A 500 -3.19 7.68 0.40
C ILE A 500 -3.73 8.56 -0.74
N LEU A 501 -5.05 8.64 -0.90
CA LEU A 501 -5.66 9.52 -1.90
C LEU A 501 -5.22 10.97 -1.68
N LEU A 502 -5.28 11.46 -0.44
CA LEU A 502 -4.89 12.81 -0.08
C LEU A 502 -3.41 13.09 -0.36
N LEU A 503 -2.53 12.13 -0.07
CA LEU A 503 -1.10 12.21 -0.40
C LEU A 503 -0.85 12.29 -1.90
N ILE A 504 -1.57 11.50 -2.71
CA ILE A 504 -1.42 11.54 -4.17
C ILE A 504 -1.97 12.87 -4.71
N HIS A 505 -3.12 13.35 -4.23
CA HIS A 505 -3.61 14.69 -4.59
C HIS A 505 -2.61 15.79 -4.24
N HIS A 506 -1.98 15.70 -3.06
CA HIS A 506 -0.94 16.64 -2.65
C HIS A 506 0.32 16.52 -3.53
N LEU A 507 0.72 15.31 -3.92
CA LEU A 507 1.82 15.09 -4.85
C LEU A 507 1.55 15.77 -6.21
N LEU A 508 0.31 15.71 -6.71
CA LEU A 508 -0.10 16.40 -7.94
C LEU A 508 -0.07 17.92 -7.78
N ALA A 509 -0.53 18.45 -6.63
CA ALA A 509 -0.40 19.88 -6.32
C ALA A 509 1.08 20.31 -6.28
N ARG A 510 1.94 19.50 -5.65
CA ARG A 510 3.39 19.73 -5.62
C ARG A 510 4.01 19.69 -7.02
N MET A 511 3.62 18.73 -7.88
CA MET A 511 4.06 18.72 -9.28
C MET A 511 3.68 20.02 -9.99
N MET A 512 2.47 20.51 -9.75
CA MET A 512 2.01 21.78 -10.30
C MET A 512 2.86 22.98 -9.82
N GLU A 513 3.15 23.05 -8.53
CA GLU A 513 3.91 24.14 -7.88
C GLU A 513 5.41 24.12 -8.23
N GLU A 514 6.04 22.95 -8.23
CA GLU A 514 7.47 22.81 -8.53
C GLU A 514 7.75 22.98 -10.04
N HIS A 515 6.74 22.74 -10.89
CA HIS A 515 6.83 23.04 -12.32
C HIS A 515 6.93 24.54 -12.62
N THR A 516 6.70 25.40 -11.61
CA THR A 516 6.66 26.86 -11.78
C THR A 516 8.00 27.59 -11.62
N MET A 517 9.09 26.92 -11.25
CA MET A 517 10.35 27.61 -10.90
C MET A 517 11.53 27.36 -11.86
N ALA A 518 11.38 26.55 -12.91
CA ALA A 518 12.53 26.01 -13.66
C ALA A 518 12.49 26.20 -15.20
N VAL A 519 11.64 27.08 -15.75
CA VAL A 519 11.55 27.30 -17.22
C VAL A 519 12.72 28.14 -17.76
N ARG A 520 13.96 27.91 -17.29
CA ARG A 520 15.12 28.50 -17.95
C ARG A 520 16.24 27.54 -18.36
N GLU A 521 16.35 26.30 -17.89
CA GLU A 521 17.54 25.49 -18.28
C GLU A 521 17.53 23.97 -17.97
N GLU A 522 16.39 23.27 -18.01
CA GLU A 522 16.37 21.80 -17.94
C GLU A 522 15.70 21.18 -19.17
N ASP A 523 16.37 21.19 -20.32
CA ASP A 523 15.99 20.30 -21.42
C ASP A 523 16.41 18.87 -21.05
N TYR A 524 15.45 18.09 -20.53
CA TYR A 524 15.70 16.67 -20.33
C TYR A 524 15.87 15.99 -21.70
N PRO A 525 16.87 15.10 -21.85
CA PRO A 525 17.14 14.43 -23.12
C PRO A 525 15.90 13.76 -23.72
N ALA A 526 15.78 13.78 -25.05
CA ALA A 526 14.61 13.23 -25.76
C ALA A 526 14.40 11.73 -25.50
N ASP A 527 15.49 10.99 -25.30
CA ASP A 527 15.47 9.57 -24.95
C ASP A 527 14.96 9.31 -23.53
N MET A 528 15.20 10.24 -22.59
CA MET A 528 14.57 10.24 -21.27
C MET A 528 13.09 10.58 -21.37
N CYS A 529 12.75 11.63 -22.11
CA CYS A 529 11.36 12.07 -22.31
C CYS A 529 10.49 11.02 -23.04
N GLY A 530 11.10 10.17 -23.88
CA GLY A 530 10.43 9.07 -24.57
C GLY A 530 10.67 7.70 -23.95
N LEU A 531 11.43 7.59 -22.86
CA LEU A 531 11.84 6.32 -22.24
C LEU A 531 12.36 5.30 -23.26
N LEU A 532 13.21 5.75 -24.19
CA LEU A 532 13.60 4.97 -25.37
C LEU A 532 14.57 3.83 -25.05
N ASN A 533 15.22 3.86 -23.89
CA ASN A 533 16.14 2.83 -23.46
C ASN A 533 16.16 2.69 -21.92
N LYS A 534 16.68 1.56 -21.46
CA LYS A 534 16.75 1.19 -20.04
C LYS A 534 17.48 2.22 -19.17
N LYS A 535 18.61 2.75 -19.66
CA LYS A 535 19.43 3.71 -18.90
C LYS A 535 18.67 5.01 -18.68
N SER A 536 18.01 5.51 -19.72
CA SER A 536 17.25 6.75 -19.67
C SER A 536 15.97 6.59 -18.84
N ARG A 537 15.32 5.41 -18.89
CA ARG A 537 14.25 5.05 -17.95
C ARG A 537 14.74 5.05 -16.50
N SER A 538 15.80 4.31 -16.17
CA SER A 538 16.30 4.20 -14.80
C SER A 538 16.70 5.56 -14.23
N LYS A 539 17.39 6.39 -15.04
CA LYS A 539 17.73 7.76 -14.65
C LYS A 539 16.50 8.63 -14.45
N TRP A 540 15.50 8.52 -15.32
CA TRP A 540 14.25 9.26 -15.18
C TRP A 540 13.53 8.92 -13.88
N GLU A 541 13.41 7.63 -13.55
CA GLU A 541 12.75 7.18 -12.34
C GLU A 541 13.41 7.72 -11.07
N GLU A 542 14.74 7.71 -11.03
CA GLU A 542 15.52 8.25 -9.92
C GLU A 542 15.29 9.76 -9.75
N GLU A 543 15.43 10.54 -10.83
CA GLU A 543 15.24 11.99 -10.80
C GLU A 543 13.80 12.37 -10.47
N PHE A 544 12.82 11.66 -11.04
CA PHE A 544 11.40 11.88 -10.74
C PHE A 544 11.08 11.59 -9.27
N ALA A 545 11.54 10.45 -8.76
CA ALA A 545 11.33 10.08 -7.37
C ALA A 545 12.00 11.08 -6.43
N LYS A 546 13.22 11.52 -6.73
CA LYS A 546 13.96 12.51 -5.94
C LYS A 546 13.27 13.88 -5.92
N LYS A 547 12.80 14.38 -7.06
CA LYS A 547 12.20 15.72 -7.18
C LYS A 547 10.81 15.81 -6.58
N TYR A 548 9.94 14.84 -6.89
CA TYR A 548 8.52 14.92 -6.55
C TYR A 548 8.11 14.01 -5.39
N ILE A 549 8.53 12.74 -5.38
CA ILE A 549 7.98 11.74 -4.44
C ILE A 549 8.66 11.81 -3.07
N SER A 550 9.99 11.81 -3.03
CA SER A 550 10.76 11.75 -1.78
C SER A 550 10.42 12.88 -0.79
N PRO A 551 10.24 14.15 -1.20
CA PRO A 551 9.87 15.22 -0.27
C PRO A 551 8.50 15.01 0.39
N VAL A 552 7.53 14.45 -0.35
CA VAL A 552 6.20 14.13 0.19
C VAL A 552 6.28 12.98 1.19
N LEU A 553 7.07 11.95 0.90
CA LEU A 553 7.25 10.81 1.79
C LEU A 553 8.01 11.17 3.07
N GLN A 554 9.03 12.02 3.00
CA GLN A 554 9.80 12.45 4.17
C GLN A 554 8.93 13.23 5.17
N ASN A 555 8.05 14.09 4.67
CA ASN A 555 7.16 14.96 5.46
C ASN A 555 5.70 14.46 5.52
N MET A 556 5.47 13.18 5.25
CA MET A 556 4.13 12.60 5.05
C MET A 556 3.13 12.94 6.17
N ASP A 557 3.51 12.79 7.45
CA ASP A 557 2.57 13.04 8.56
C ASP A 557 2.21 14.52 8.68
N GLN A 558 3.15 15.42 8.42
CA GLN A 558 2.90 16.86 8.40
C GLN A 558 2.00 17.24 7.22
N VAL A 559 2.27 16.69 6.04
CA VAL A 559 1.45 16.88 4.83
C VAL A 559 0.01 16.42 5.08
N LEU A 560 -0.17 15.23 5.64
CA LEU A 560 -1.48 14.68 5.98
C LEU A 560 -2.20 15.54 7.03
N LYS A 561 -1.50 15.94 8.09
CA LYS A 561 -2.06 16.81 9.13
C LYS A 561 -2.56 18.14 8.55
N GLN A 562 -1.71 18.85 7.81
CA GLN A 562 -2.06 20.14 7.19
C GLN A 562 -3.18 20.00 6.17
N SER A 563 -3.18 18.93 5.38
CA SER A 563 -4.21 18.69 4.37
C SER A 563 -5.56 18.36 5.03
N ASN A 564 -5.58 17.56 6.09
CA ASN A 564 -6.78 17.27 6.86
C ASN A 564 -7.31 18.52 7.58
N GLU A 565 -6.45 19.38 8.13
CA GLU A 565 -6.86 20.68 8.69
C GLU A 565 -7.51 21.59 7.62
N LYS A 566 -7.02 21.57 6.37
CA LYS A 566 -7.66 22.31 5.25
C LYS A 566 -9.04 21.77 4.92
N ILE A 567 -9.22 20.44 4.94
CA ILE A 567 -10.52 19.77 4.74
C ILE A 567 -11.47 20.14 5.89
N GLN A 568 -11.02 20.07 7.14
CA GLN A 568 -11.85 20.39 8.32
C GLN A 568 -12.30 21.86 8.37
N LYS A 569 -11.43 22.79 7.98
CA LYS A 569 -11.75 24.23 7.94
C LYS A 569 -12.66 24.61 6.78
N ASP A 570 -12.92 23.71 5.83
CA ASP A 570 -13.87 23.97 4.76
C ASP A 570 -15.28 24.06 5.35
N GLN A 571 -15.90 25.24 5.23
CA GLN A 571 -17.21 25.55 5.82
C GLN A 571 -18.31 24.59 5.35
N ARG A 572 -18.17 23.99 4.16
CA ARG A 572 -19.11 23.01 3.62
C ARG A 572 -19.02 21.65 4.34
N LEU A 573 -17.86 21.30 4.88
CA LEU A 573 -17.59 20.05 5.58
C LEU A 573 -17.78 20.17 7.10
N GLY A 574 -17.80 21.39 7.63
CA GLY A 574 -18.11 21.66 9.03
C GLY A 574 -19.49 21.18 9.49
N ALA A 575 -20.38 20.75 8.58
CA ALA A 575 -21.69 20.17 8.88
C ALA A 575 -21.76 18.63 8.68
N ASP A 576 -20.70 17.99 8.19
CA ASP A 576 -20.66 16.54 8.04
C ASP A 576 -20.45 15.88 9.42
N ALA A 577 -21.53 15.28 9.94
CA ALA A 577 -21.54 14.66 11.25
C ALA A 577 -20.56 13.48 11.37
N LEU A 578 -20.28 12.74 10.29
CA LEU A 578 -19.29 11.66 10.33
C LEU A 578 -17.90 12.24 10.47
N LEU A 579 -17.56 13.29 9.70
CA LEU A 579 -16.26 13.96 9.84
C LEU A 579 -16.07 14.61 11.21
N GLN A 580 -17.12 15.22 11.78
CA GLN A 580 -17.06 15.77 13.13
C GLN A 580 -16.71 14.70 14.16
N ILE A 581 -17.31 13.51 14.06
CA ILE A 581 -17.01 12.38 14.94
C ILE A 581 -15.57 11.88 14.71
N LEU A 582 -15.13 11.74 13.45
CA LEU A 582 -13.81 11.19 13.13
C LEU A 582 -12.66 12.11 13.54
N TYR A 583 -12.87 13.42 13.45
CA TYR A 583 -11.86 14.43 13.76
C TYR A 583 -12.08 15.13 15.10
N GLU A 584 -13.10 14.72 15.85
CA GLU A 584 -13.38 15.18 17.22
C GLU A 584 -13.59 16.70 17.29
N THR A 585 -14.29 17.25 16.28
CA THR A 585 -14.64 18.67 16.22
C THR A 585 -16.03 18.95 16.78
N ASP A 586 -16.77 17.93 17.21
CA ASP A 586 -18.01 18.07 17.96
C ASP A 586 -17.70 18.66 19.35
N LYS A 587 -18.20 19.87 19.60
CA LYS A 587 -18.09 20.54 20.91
C LYS A 587 -19.03 19.87 21.92
N VAL A 588 -18.67 18.68 22.40
CA VAL A 588 -19.36 18.04 23.52
C VAL A 588 -18.79 18.58 24.82
N GLN A 589 -19.64 18.95 25.79
CA GLN A 589 -19.17 19.24 27.15
C GLN A 589 -18.43 18.01 27.67
N GLU A 590 -17.13 18.15 27.96
CA GLU A 590 -16.35 17.06 28.53
C GLU A 590 -16.84 16.79 29.96
N ASN A 591 -17.40 15.60 30.18
CA ASN A 591 -17.55 15.07 31.53
C ASN A 591 -16.13 14.83 32.08
N GLN A 592 -15.86 15.31 33.30
CA GLN A 592 -14.55 15.21 33.95
C GLN A 592 -14.59 14.25 35.16
N ASP A 593 -15.72 13.58 35.39
CA ASP A 593 -15.89 12.62 36.46
C ASP A 593 -15.29 11.25 36.08
N ILE A 594 -14.17 10.89 36.71
CA ILE A 594 -13.50 9.61 36.51
C ILE A 594 -14.33 8.39 36.95
N LEU A 595 -15.41 8.58 37.72
CA LEU A 595 -16.38 7.51 38.00
C LEU A 595 -17.26 7.19 36.78
N LYS A 596 -17.33 8.11 35.82
CA LYS A 596 -18.09 7.99 34.57
C LYS A 596 -17.19 8.03 33.33
N LEU A 597 -16.01 7.40 33.40
CA LEU A 597 -15.05 7.32 32.28
C LEU A 597 -15.70 6.89 30.95
N GLN A 598 -16.73 6.04 30.99
CA GLN A 598 -17.46 5.60 29.80
C GLN A 598 -18.24 6.70 29.07
N GLU A 599 -18.49 7.84 29.73
CA GLU A 599 -19.15 9.03 29.18
C GLU A 599 -18.16 10.09 28.68
N ILE A 600 -16.86 9.93 28.96
CA ILE A 600 -15.83 10.92 28.62
C ILE A 600 -15.39 10.74 27.16
N PRO A 601 -15.59 11.73 26.27
CA PRO A 601 -15.18 11.65 24.86
C PRO A 601 -13.70 11.29 24.68
N GLY A 602 -12.84 11.88 25.52
CA GLY A 602 -11.38 11.67 25.55
C GLY A 602 -10.96 10.20 25.69
N VAL A 603 -11.75 9.41 26.41
CA VAL A 603 -11.52 7.97 26.63
C VAL A 603 -11.77 7.14 25.37
N TRP A 604 -12.52 7.69 24.42
CA TRP A 604 -12.92 7.04 23.18
C TRP A 604 -12.29 7.72 21.96
N ARG A 605 -11.13 8.36 22.15
CA ARG A 605 -10.31 8.88 21.05
C ARG A 605 -9.67 7.75 20.26
N TYR A 606 -9.60 7.94 18.96
CA TYR A 606 -8.81 7.08 18.09
C TYR A 606 -7.31 7.31 18.37
N ARG A 607 -6.54 6.24 18.40
CA ARG A 607 -5.08 6.26 18.54
C ARG A 607 -4.48 5.29 17.54
N ASP A 608 -3.49 5.74 16.78
CA ASP A 608 -2.70 4.86 15.93
C ASP A 608 -1.85 3.91 16.78
N LEU A 609 -1.90 2.61 16.50
CA LEU A 609 -1.01 1.65 17.13
C LEU A 609 0.44 1.89 16.70
N ILE A 610 1.34 1.93 17.69
CA ILE A 610 2.77 2.11 17.42
C ILE A 610 3.28 0.86 16.67
N SER A 611 3.79 1.07 15.47
CA SER A 611 4.28 0.01 14.59
C SER A 611 5.79 0.14 14.41
N ILE A 612 6.44 -0.92 13.91
CA ILE A 612 7.86 -0.86 13.53
C ILE A 612 8.10 0.20 12.45
N ASN A 613 7.12 0.45 11.58
CA ASN A 613 7.21 1.51 10.58
C ASN A 613 7.16 2.90 11.23
N HIS A 614 6.31 3.12 12.23
CA HIS A 614 6.29 4.35 13.02
C HIS A 614 7.65 4.60 13.69
N LEU A 615 8.25 3.56 14.30
CA LEU A 615 9.58 3.65 14.89
C LEU A 615 10.66 3.98 13.84
N ARG A 616 10.60 3.35 12.65
CA ARG A 616 11.54 3.60 11.54
C ARG A 616 11.49 5.06 11.09
N GLN A 617 10.30 5.60 10.88
CA GLN A 617 10.09 7.01 10.48
C GLN A 617 10.59 7.99 11.54
N ASN A 618 10.28 7.73 12.82
CA ASN A 618 10.74 8.58 13.91
C ASN A 618 12.27 8.56 14.04
N LEU A 619 12.90 7.41 13.84
CA LEU A 619 14.35 7.28 13.89
C LEU A 619 15.04 7.95 12.70
N GLU A 620 14.43 7.91 11.50
CA GLU A 620 14.93 8.66 10.33
C GLU A 620 14.93 10.17 10.56
N ARG A 621 13.94 10.70 11.30
CA ARG A 621 13.86 12.12 11.68
C ARG A 621 14.73 12.51 12.88
N SER A 622 15.09 11.53 13.71
CA SER A 622 15.90 11.77 14.91
C SER A 622 17.36 12.01 14.57
N GLN A 623 17.96 13.02 15.23
CA GLN A 623 19.40 13.29 15.20
C GLN A 623 20.20 12.28 16.05
N GLU A 624 19.52 11.41 16.81
CA GLU A 624 20.16 10.43 17.66
C GLU A 624 20.94 9.39 16.84
N LYS A 625 22.17 9.14 17.29
CA LYS A 625 23.05 8.12 16.74
C LYS A 625 22.74 6.77 17.40
N LEU A 626 21.72 6.09 16.90
CA LEU A 626 21.36 4.72 17.29
C LEU A 626 21.72 3.71 16.19
N PRO A 627 23.01 3.48 15.88
CA PRO A 627 23.44 2.71 14.71
C PRO A 627 22.97 1.26 14.74
N VAL A 628 22.96 0.63 15.92
CA VAL A 628 22.46 -0.73 16.11
C VAL A 628 20.96 -0.81 15.84
N LEU A 629 20.17 0.14 16.34
CA LEU A 629 18.73 0.19 16.08
C LEU A 629 18.44 0.44 14.59
N ARG A 630 19.19 1.34 13.94
CA ARG A 630 19.08 1.59 12.49
C ARG A 630 19.41 0.33 11.69
N LEU A 631 20.47 -0.39 12.05
CA LEU A 631 20.84 -1.66 11.45
C LEU A 631 19.73 -2.72 11.64
N PHE A 632 19.20 -2.86 12.86
CA PHE A 632 18.09 -3.76 13.15
C PHE A 632 16.86 -3.44 12.30
N LEU A 633 16.39 -2.19 12.28
CA LEU A 633 15.19 -1.78 11.55
C LEU A 633 15.33 -1.91 10.02
N LYS A 634 16.57 -1.85 9.51
CA LYS A 634 16.90 -2.10 8.10
C LYS A 634 16.74 -3.57 7.75
N GLU A 635 17.21 -4.49 8.60
CA GLU A 635 17.20 -5.94 8.34
C GLU A 635 16.01 -6.67 8.99
N GLU A 636 15.14 -5.98 9.74
CA GLU A 636 14.08 -6.54 10.58
C GLU A 636 13.22 -7.62 9.89
N HIS A 637 12.80 -7.37 8.65
CA HIS A 637 12.03 -8.30 7.85
C HIS A 637 12.78 -9.61 7.53
N HIS A 638 14.09 -9.53 7.27
CA HIS A 638 14.92 -10.73 7.11
C HIS A 638 15.15 -11.43 8.45
N LEU A 639 15.37 -10.67 9.54
CA LEU A 639 15.59 -11.22 10.88
C LEU A 639 14.41 -12.06 11.37
N ARG A 640 13.17 -11.65 11.05
CA ARG A 640 11.98 -12.47 11.34
C ARG A 640 12.05 -13.87 10.73
N ALA A 641 12.60 -14.00 9.53
CA ALA A 641 12.69 -15.28 8.85
C ALA A 641 13.83 -16.17 9.36
N ILE A 642 14.91 -15.57 9.89
CA ILE A 642 16.06 -16.29 10.45
C ILE A 642 15.65 -17.23 11.59
N ARG A 643 14.62 -16.87 12.37
CA ARG A 643 14.10 -17.71 13.47
C ARG A 643 13.68 -19.11 13.01
N PHE A 644 13.34 -19.26 11.73
CA PHE A 644 12.86 -20.51 11.15
C PHE A 644 13.97 -21.42 10.62
N ILE A 645 15.25 -21.00 10.64
CA ILE A 645 16.37 -21.84 10.19
C ILE A 645 16.36 -23.23 10.86
N PRO A 646 16.19 -23.37 12.19
CA PRO A 646 16.15 -24.70 12.83
C PRO A 646 15.00 -25.57 12.30
N SER A 647 13.81 -25.01 12.15
CA SER A 647 12.63 -25.70 11.60
C SER A 647 12.85 -26.12 10.15
N ILE A 648 13.36 -25.23 9.30
CA ILE A 648 13.69 -25.54 7.90
C ILE A 648 14.71 -26.69 7.84
N MET A 649 15.79 -26.62 8.61
CA MET A 649 16.79 -27.69 8.64
C MET A 649 16.21 -29.02 9.18
N ARG A 650 15.31 -28.96 10.16
CA ARG A 650 14.62 -30.13 10.71
C ARG A 650 13.70 -30.77 9.67
N LEU A 651 12.93 -29.96 8.93
CA LEU A 651 12.08 -30.39 7.83
C LEU A 651 12.90 -31.08 6.75
N GLN A 652 13.97 -30.42 6.28
CA GLN A 652 14.85 -30.96 5.25
C GLN A 652 15.49 -32.29 5.69
N ARG A 653 15.98 -32.38 6.93
CA ARG A 653 16.51 -33.65 7.47
C ARG A 653 15.45 -34.75 7.53
N MET A 654 14.23 -34.41 7.96
CA MET A 654 13.12 -35.37 8.01
C MET A 654 12.81 -35.93 6.61
N LEU A 655 12.71 -35.05 5.60
CA LEU A 655 12.47 -35.44 4.22
C LEU A 655 13.65 -36.22 3.62
N MET A 656 14.88 -35.80 3.85
CA MET A 656 16.08 -36.51 3.39
C MET A 656 16.21 -37.90 4.02
N GLN A 657 15.85 -38.07 5.29
CA GLN A 657 15.86 -39.39 5.94
C GLN A 657 14.77 -40.32 5.38
N LYS A 658 13.60 -39.76 5.06
CA LYS A 658 12.47 -40.54 4.52
C LYS A 658 12.71 -40.95 3.07
N TYR A 659 13.11 -40.01 2.22
CA TYR A 659 13.17 -40.16 0.76
C TYR A 659 14.60 -40.32 0.21
N GLY A 660 15.63 -40.17 1.03
CA GLY A 660 17.03 -40.30 0.60
C GLY A 660 17.28 -41.64 -0.08
N ARG A 661 17.69 -41.58 -1.36
CA ARG A 661 17.93 -42.74 -2.26
C ARG A 661 16.70 -43.61 -2.55
N LYS A 662 15.49 -43.17 -2.19
CA LYS A 662 14.23 -43.91 -2.38
C LYS A 662 13.24 -43.21 -3.31
N LEU A 663 13.41 -41.91 -3.53
CA LEU A 663 12.56 -41.08 -4.37
C LEU A 663 13.41 -40.54 -5.52
N ASP A 664 13.03 -40.85 -6.75
CA ASP A 664 13.66 -40.24 -7.91
C ASP A 664 13.06 -38.86 -8.22
N ARG A 665 13.68 -38.14 -9.16
CA ARG A 665 13.28 -36.77 -9.50
C ARG A 665 11.90 -36.69 -10.15
N ALA A 666 11.55 -37.64 -11.02
CA ALA A 666 10.26 -37.63 -11.72
C ALA A 666 9.14 -37.88 -10.71
N GLU A 667 9.35 -38.82 -9.79
CA GLU A 667 8.46 -39.10 -8.68
C GLU A 667 8.30 -37.88 -7.75
N ALA A 668 9.41 -37.23 -7.36
CA ALA A 668 9.37 -36.04 -6.51
C ALA A 668 8.62 -34.85 -7.13
N THR A 669 8.63 -34.74 -8.46
CA THR A 669 7.91 -33.69 -9.18
C THR A 669 6.40 -33.88 -9.10
N ILE A 670 5.94 -35.14 -9.05
CA ILE A 670 4.52 -35.50 -9.04
C ILE A 670 3.98 -35.62 -7.60
N LEU A 671 4.82 -36.06 -6.65
CA LEU A 671 4.45 -36.26 -5.25
C LEU A 671 4.08 -34.91 -4.60
N LYS A 672 2.83 -34.81 -4.12
CA LYS A 672 2.32 -33.58 -3.50
C LYS A 672 2.50 -33.58 -1.99
N ILE A 673 2.49 -32.39 -1.40
CA ILE A 673 2.52 -32.21 0.06
C ILE A 673 1.36 -32.95 0.74
N GLN A 674 0.15 -32.97 0.15
CA GLN A 674 -1.00 -33.70 0.68
C GLN A 674 -0.72 -35.21 0.82
N ASP A 675 -0.07 -35.81 -0.18
CA ASP A 675 0.28 -37.23 -0.15
C ASP A 675 1.29 -37.51 0.97
N VAL A 676 2.30 -36.63 1.11
CA VAL A 676 3.29 -36.72 2.19
C VAL A 676 2.63 -36.57 3.56
N LYS A 677 1.62 -35.70 3.73
CA LYS A 677 0.86 -35.59 4.98
C LYS A 677 0.21 -36.93 5.35
N GLN A 678 -0.43 -37.61 4.41
CA GLN A 678 -1.02 -38.94 4.66
C GLN A 678 0.05 -39.98 5.03
N GLU A 679 1.23 -39.92 4.43
CA GLU A 679 2.34 -40.78 4.83
C GLU A 679 2.89 -40.44 6.23
N MET A 680 2.94 -39.16 6.60
CA MET A 680 3.39 -38.72 7.94
C MET A 680 2.36 -39.06 9.02
N GLU A 681 1.07 -39.11 8.69
CA GLU A 681 0.02 -39.58 9.59
C GLU A 681 0.22 -41.06 9.94
N LYS A 682 0.52 -41.90 8.95
CA LYS A 682 0.88 -43.32 9.17
C LYS A 682 2.12 -43.47 10.04
N ASP A 683 3.10 -42.59 9.86
CA ASP A 683 4.33 -42.56 10.66
C ASP A 683 4.16 -41.92 12.06
N ARG A 684 2.96 -41.43 12.40
CA ARG A 684 2.65 -40.66 13.62
C ARG A 684 3.53 -39.41 13.80
N LYS A 685 3.85 -38.74 12.70
CA LYS A 685 4.67 -37.52 12.64
C LYS A 685 3.95 -36.32 12.01
N ILE A 686 2.64 -36.44 11.75
CA ILE A 686 1.85 -35.40 11.08
C ILE A 686 1.94 -34.05 11.81
N ASP A 687 1.77 -34.02 13.12
CA ASP A 687 1.81 -32.77 13.90
C ASP A 687 3.18 -32.06 13.78
N GLU A 688 4.28 -32.81 13.87
CA GLU A 688 5.63 -32.28 13.68
C GLU A 688 5.80 -31.77 12.24
N PHE A 689 5.35 -32.53 11.25
CA PHE A 689 5.45 -32.17 9.84
C PHE A 689 4.66 -30.90 9.50
N GLU A 690 3.41 -30.79 9.97
CA GLU A 690 2.57 -29.62 9.72
C GLU A 690 3.12 -28.35 10.36
N GLN A 691 3.64 -28.44 11.59
CA GLN A 691 4.30 -27.31 12.23
C GLN A 691 5.56 -26.87 11.46
N LEU A 692 6.40 -27.83 11.04
CA LEU A 692 7.61 -27.53 10.26
C LEU A 692 7.28 -26.96 8.87
N LEU A 693 6.23 -27.45 8.22
CA LEU A 693 5.74 -26.94 6.94
C LEU A 693 5.21 -25.52 7.08
N LYS A 694 4.48 -25.23 8.16
CA LYS A 694 3.99 -23.88 8.48
C LYS A 694 5.16 -22.90 8.63
N ASP A 695 6.18 -23.27 9.40
CA ASP A 695 7.39 -22.46 9.60
C ASP A 695 8.14 -22.22 8.28
N PHE A 696 8.28 -23.26 7.44
CA PHE A 696 8.90 -23.13 6.12
C PHE A 696 8.12 -22.16 5.22
N THR A 697 6.80 -22.31 5.18
CA THR A 697 5.91 -21.46 4.36
C THR A 697 5.93 -20.01 4.82
N GLU A 698 6.01 -19.78 6.13
CA GLU A 698 6.14 -18.44 6.70
C GLU A 698 7.50 -17.83 6.36
N ALA A 699 8.60 -18.57 6.54
CA ALA A 699 9.93 -18.11 6.16
C ALA A 699 10.04 -17.77 4.67
N TRP A 700 9.55 -18.67 3.80
CA TRP A 700 9.46 -18.43 2.36
C TRP A 700 8.66 -17.15 2.09
N SER A 701 7.47 -17.01 2.67
CA SER A 701 6.64 -15.82 2.48
C SER A 701 7.31 -14.52 2.92
N CYS A 702 8.12 -14.56 3.99
CA CYS A 702 8.86 -13.41 4.49
C CYS A 702 9.96 -12.94 3.54
N VAL A 703 10.68 -13.86 2.88
CA VAL A 703 11.90 -13.51 2.12
C VAL A 703 11.86 -13.85 0.64
N LYS A 704 10.81 -14.51 0.13
CA LYS A 704 10.67 -14.92 -1.30
C LYS A 704 10.99 -13.80 -2.28
N GLU A 705 10.80 -12.56 -1.86
CA GLU A 705 10.96 -11.35 -2.65
C GLU A 705 12.43 -10.95 -2.72
N SER A 706 13.13 -11.00 -1.60
CA SER A 706 14.59 -10.89 -1.54
C SER A 706 15.27 -12.06 -2.25
N LEU A 707 14.63 -13.24 -2.31
CA LEU A 707 15.16 -14.41 -3.00
C LEU A 707 15.15 -14.27 -4.53
N LYS A 708 14.26 -13.46 -5.12
CA LYS A 708 14.21 -13.25 -6.59
C LYS A 708 15.53 -12.73 -7.14
N THR A 709 16.15 -11.80 -6.42
CA THR A 709 17.43 -11.18 -6.77
C THR A 709 18.61 -11.88 -6.10
N THR A 710 18.37 -12.95 -5.33
CA THR A 710 19.43 -13.68 -4.63
C THR A 710 20.10 -14.65 -5.57
N VAL A 711 21.38 -14.42 -5.79
CA VAL A 711 22.27 -15.35 -6.47
C VAL A 711 23.13 -16.08 -5.43
N CYS A 712 23.21 -17.40 -5.57
CA CYS A 712 24.18 -18.22 -4.86
C CYS A 712 25.28 -18.64 -5.83
N LEU A 713 26.54 -18.44 -5.44
CA LEU A 713 27.70 -18.95 -6.17
C LEU A 713 28.07 -20.31 -5.61
N LEU A 714 28.02 -21.35 -6.44
CA LEU A 714 28.45 -22.70 -6.09
C LEU A 714 29.34 -23.26 -7.21
N ASP A 715 30.59 -23.59 -6.89
CA ASP A 715 31.58 -24.13 -7.85
C ASP A 715 31.64 -23.35 -9.18
N ASN A 716 31.79 -22.02 -9.11
CA ASN A 716 31.82 -21.12 -10.29
C ASN A 716 30.52 -21.09 -11.13
N ASN A 717 29.40 -21.63 -10.61
CA ASN A 717 28.08 -21.51 -11.21
C ASN A 717 27.22 -20.50 -10.45
N ILE A 718 26.40 -19.78 -11.19
CA ILE A 718 25.39 -18.86 -10.70
C ILE A 718 24.10 -19.66 -10.53
N LEU A 719 23.68 -19.90 -9.29
CA LEU A 719 22.38 -20.49 -8.98
C LEU A 719 21.40 -19.37 -8.65
N ALA A 720 20.31 -19.31 -9.40
CA ALA A 720 19.18 -18.43 -9.17
C ALA A 720 17.87 -19.23 -9.29
N ILE A 721 16.86 -18.86 -8.53
CA ILE A 721 15.54 -19.51 -8.60
C ILE A 721 14.82 -18.96 -9.83
N ASP A 722 14.28 -19.84 -10.68
CA ASP A 722 13.44 -19.42 -11.80
C ASP A 722 12.15 -18.71 -11.31
N LYS A 723 11.78 -17.60 -11.97
CA LYS A 723 10.61 -16.78 -11.59
C LYS A 723 9.29 -17.55 -11.56
N SER A 724 9.16 -18.62 -12.35
CA SER A 724 7.99 -19.50 -12.36
C SER A 724 7.75 -20.16 -10.99
N TYR A 725 8.80 -20.48 -10.24
CA TYR A 725 8.67 -21.14 -8.94
C TYR A 725 8.17 -20.21 -7.83
N PHE A 726 8.26 -18.88 -7.99
CA PHE A 726 7.74 -17.90 -7.03
C PHE A 726 6.24 -17.63 -7.14
N ARG A 727 5.60 -18.10 -8.22
CA ARG A 727 4.17 -17.87 -8.48
C ARG A 727 3.25 -18.77 -7.67
N ALA A 728 3.75 -19.91 -7.18
CA ALA A 728 2.98 -20.85 -6.38
C ALA A 728 2.95 -20.44 -4.90
N VAL A 729 1.74 -20.36 -4.33
CA VAL A 729 1.57 -20.44 -2.87
C VAL A 729 1.88 -21.87 -2.48
N ILE A 730 2.79 -22.07 -1.51
CA ILE A 730 3.06 -23.40 -0.98
C ILE A 730 1.77 -23.87 -0.28
N SER A 731 1.10 -24.81 -0.90
CA SER A 731 -0.17 -25.40 -0.49
C SER A 731 -0.07 -26.92 -0.51
N ASP A 732 -1.12 -27.60 -0.07
CA ASP A 732 -1.18 -29.07 -0.09
C ASP A 732 -1.01 -29.67 -1.50
N ASP A 733 -1.33 -28.90 -2.56
CA ASP A 733 -1.13 -29.29 -3.96
C ASP A 733 0.29 -29.08 -4.50
N THR A 734 1.17 -28.44 -3.72
CA THR A 734 2.54 -28.15 -4.15
C THR A 734 3.39 -29.42 -4.17
N SER A 735 4.27 -29.54 -5.16
CA SER A 735 5.24 -30.65 -5.24
C SER A 735 6.19 -30.63 -4.03
N ILE A 736 6.51 -31.81 -3.50
CA ILE A 736 7.46 -31.96 -2.39
C ILE A 736 8.86 -31.44 -2.74
N LEU A 737 9.19 -31.34 -4.03
CA LEU A 737 10.48 -30.86 -4.52
C LEU A 737 10.79 -29.43 -4.02
N TYR A 738 9.77 -28.61 -3.73
CA TYR A 738 9.94 -27.28 -3.13
C TYR A 738 10.55 -27.30 -1.73
N LEU A 739 10.43 -28.41 -1.00
CA LEU A 739 10.89 -28.55 0.39
C LEU A 739 12.22 -29.29 0.48
N ILE A 740 12.59 -30.09 -0.53
CA ILE A 740 13.81 -30.88 -0.55
C ILE A 740 14.97 -30.03 -1.13
N PRO A 741 16.09 -29.86 -0.41
CA PRO A 741 17.19 -29.03 -0.89
C PRO A 741 17.96 -29.77 -1.99
N THR A 742 17.79 -29.33 -3.23
CA THR A 742 18.60 -29.79 -4.38
C THR A 742 19.18 -28.59 -5.13
N TYR A 743 20.17 -28.82 -6.00
CA TYR A 743 20.83 -27.75 -6.76
C TYR A 743 20.11 -27.40 -8.07
N LEU A 744 18.89 -27.88 -8.27
CA LEU A 744 18.17 -27.84 -9.53
C LEU A 744 16.66 -27.68 -9.31
N ASP A 745 15.94 -27.23 -10.36
CA ASP A 745 14.48 -27.12 -10.40
C ASP A 745 13.86 -26.40 -9.18
N ALA A 746 12.66 -26.80 -8.77
CA ALA A 746 12.00 -26.30 -7.57
C ALA A 746 12.77 -26.60 -6.26
N GLY A 747 13.74 -27.53 -6.26
CA GLY A 747 14.57 -27.80 -5.09
C GLY A 747 15.56 -26.67 -4.77
N LEU A 748 15.85 -25.80 -5.75
CA LEU A 748 16.56 -24.54 -5.53
C LEU A 748 15.82 -23.62 -4.55
N CYS A 749 14.48 -23.70 -4.47
CA CYS A 749 13.70 -22.90 -3.53
C CYS A 749 14.12 -23.15 -2.08
N SER A 750 14.15 -24.42 -1.67
CA SER A 750 14.56 -24.82 -0.32
C SER A 750 16.04 -24.53 -0.05
N TYR A 751 16.90 -24.78 -1.05
CA TYR A 751 18.35 -24.57 -0.92
C TYR A 751 18.70 -23.07 -0.80
N ILE A 752 18.25 -22.25 -1.75
CA ILE A 752 18.56 -20.81 -1.79
C ILE A 752 17.89 -20.08 -0.62
N LEU A 753 16.69 -20.50 -0.18
CA LEU A 753 16.09 -19.98 1.06
C LEU A 753 17.02 -20.17 2.25
N LEU A 754 17.49 -21.40 2.51
CA LEU A 754 18.37 -21.67 3.65
C LEU A 754 19.71 -20.93 3.52
N TYR A 755 20.31 -20.94 2.33
CA TYR A 755 21.55 -20.20 2.05
C TYR A 755 21.40 -18.70 2.34
N PHE A 756 20.32 -18.09 1.85
CA PHE A 756 20.03 -16.68 2.06
C PHE A 756 19.87 -16.33 3.53
N LEU A 757 19.09 -17.12 4.28
CA LEU A 757 18.87 -16.87 5.71
C LEU A 757 20.16 -16.98 6.52
N LEU A 758 20.99 -18.00 6.25
CA LEU A 758 22.31 -18.15 6.89
C LEU A 758 23.24 -16.98 6.54
N LYS A 759 23.28 -16.57 5.28
CA LYS A 759 24.06 -15.40 4.83
C LYS A 759 23.62 -14.13 5.55
N LYS A 760 22.31 -13.88 5.63
CA LYS A 760 21.73 -12.72 6.33
C LYS A 760 22.05 -12.73 7.82
N GLN A 761 21.96 -13.89 8.48
CA GLN A 761 22.34 -14.04 9.88
C GLN A 761 23.80 -13.65 10.11
N ASN A 762 24.73 -14.23 9.33
CA ASN A 762 26.15 -13.98 9.50
C ASN A 762 26.51 -12.51 9.22
N MET A 763 25.98 -11.95 8.13
CA MET A 763 26.18 -10.53 7.80
C MET A 763 25.66 -9.60 8.89
N PHE A 764 24.49 -9.88 9.45
CA PHE A 764 23.93 -9.07 10.53
C PHE A 764 24.78 -9.13 11.80
N ILE A 765 25.24 -10.33 12.19
CA ILE A 765 26.13 -10.51 13.36
C ILE A 765 27.45 -9.76 13.15
N GLU A 766 28.05 -9.85 11.97
CA GLU A 766 29.29 -9.15 11.64
C GLU A 766 29.11 -7.63 11.73
N GLN A 767 28.06 -7.10 11.10
CA GLN A 767 27.75 -5.67 11.14
C GLN A 767 27.41 -5.20 12.56
N TYR A 768 26.67 -6.00 13.34
CA TYR A 768 26.37 -5.72 14.73
C TYR A 768 27.65 -5.63 15.58
N CYS A 769 28.55 -6.61 15.45
CA CYS A 769 29.84 -6.62 16.13
C CYS A 769 30.71 -5.41 15.75
N TYR A 770 30.67 -5.00 14.49
CA TYR A 770 31.36 -3.80 14.01
C TYR A 770 30.78 -2.52 14.63
N GLN A 771 29.45 -2.33 14.56
CA GLN A 771 28.79 -1.14 15.12
C GLN A 771 28.98 -1.04 16.64
N ARG A 772 28.93 -2.17 17.36
CA ARG A 772 29.16 -2.22 18.81
C ARG A 772 30.59 -1.85 19.20
N LYS A 773 31.58 -2.06 18.34
CA LYS A 773 32.97 -1.62 18.59
C LYS A 773 33.17 -0.12 18.36
N LEU A 774 32.29 0.51 17.58
CA LEU A 774 32.34 1.94 17.26
C LEU A 774 31.50 2.81 18.21
N SER A 775 30.47 2.23 18.83
CA SER A 775 29.65 2.82 19.90
C SER A 775 30.32 2.66 21.26
#